data_AF-A0A6I3MGF5-F1
#
_entry.id   AF-A0A6I3MGF5-F1
#
_cell.length_a   1.000
_cell.length_b   1.000
_cell.length_c   1.000
_cell.angle_alpha   90.00
_cell.angle_beta   90.00
_cell.angle_gamma   90.00
#
_symmetry.space_group_name_H-M   'P 1'
#
loop_
_entity.id
_entity.type
_entity.pdbx_description
1 polymer ?
#
loop_
_entity_poly.entity_id
_entity_poly.type
_entity_poly.pdbx_seq_one_letter_code
_entity_poly.pdbx_strand_id
1 'polypeptide(L)'
;MKTKLLLLLLLANFSIYAQTNLVPNGNFETWSSSSQPDYWYRYFSGFVSQSTTSQNGLSSTNMMVVSGTFNYINSEYFPVTAGKTYKVTLYHKLVKGTFSSIDFSLYHKPGTFKEEIIKKSDITFSTTEWRKIEFDYTPTVSENVEVDVWTTGSLNSEILVDNISMIDINEAPAQYTKIPDANFEKKLIALGIDSGTEDGQVLTSKIDKLTTLDVSNSSISDLAGIQDFVKLSTLYASSNKLTSLDLSKNASLLNIYASSNQLTSVKFNPNAANLTIGSNNLTSIDLSQINQLGFLSIGNNLLTNLDISKNGNLTNLNVNSNKITSLDLSKNTKLVSLDCSFNLLTNLSIPTGNLLMSLNVGYNNLNTLDVSTNNSLQTLGLARNPITSLDLSNKLNLSNLDCGQTLLKTLDVSKNTKLTTFWCSNNSVLEQINLKNGNNTKLNVKDLYLTSNPSLYCITVDDVAYSTTNWLAKKDLYANFTAAACSASDYTLIPDSGFEKTLIAIGIDAVEDGKVFTSRISNIKDLNLSGYNFNIVDLTGIDAFTALESLKMPYNGMSDITSLDVSKNLLLKKLDCSQSLLTTLDVSKNLALVELNFAYNKLKTIDVSKNLSLETLDCSYNRLTNIDVTKNLALKKLYTTGANAEGNGNLEKGLLTSIDVSKNLELDYLDISTNPLIAALDITKNTKLTALNISNDFLLKVDFPENKLLKTLACEYLNLTTLDISKYPDLEILRCGSNALKTLDVTKHAALKRLSIEGNQIAVLDLSNNPQLISLYATSNKLTTLDLSKNPNLDQILCNNNNLTKLNIKNGANTKIDSYYSTSFKNNPSLTCILVDDITYANTKWANYKDETASYNAVECVFSLSTKNFAVESKGETCTGENNGQITVTASAQLAYTATLNGTSKTFTNNSLQITNLAPGTYNIVIAVTGETYEQIFNIVIPKATTVAGKSIIASKKIELEITQGTAPYTVFVDGEAQFQTPNATFSLDLDKAALIEVATSKACEGIFAKKVSSSELGTILSAYPNPTSDAIEIEIPSTKSEVAIEIYNFGGQLVSSETYTIESGRAYLNLQNLPSGIYAAKIYTETPEYVKIIKK
;
A
#
# COMPACT_ATOMS: atom_id res chain seq x y z
N MET A 1 33.96 -39.04 -50.28
CA MET A 1 34.95 -39.61 -51.22
C MET A 1 36.02 -38.59 -51.70
N LYS A 2 36.28 -37.48 -50.99
CA LYS A 2 37.35 -36.52 -51.35
C LYS A 2 38.38 -36.22 -50.25
N THR A 3 38.33 -36.91 -49.10
CA THR A 3 39.34 -36.78 -48.03
C THR A 3 40.33 -37.95 -47.99
N LYS A 4 40.10 -39.02 -48.76
CA LYS A 4 41.07 -40.12 -48.94
C LYS A 4 42.16 -39.83 -50.00
N LEU A 5 42.08 -38.71 -50.71
CA LEU A 5 43.07 -38.31 -51.72
C LEU A 5 44.11 -37.30 -51.18
N LEU A 6 43.77 -36.53 -50.15
CA LEU A 6 44.72 -35.61 -49.50
C LEU A 6 45.68 -36.33 -48.53
N LEU A 7 45.29 -37.51 -48.05
CA LEU A 7 46.14 -38.43 -47.29
C LEU A 7 47.24 -39.08 -48.16
N LEU A 8 47.15 -38.96 -49.49
CA LEU A 8 48.14 -39.51 -50.43
C LEU A 8 49.19 -38.48 -50.89
N LEU A 9 49.00 -37.18 -50.59
CA LEU A 9 49.91 -36.09 -51.02
C LEU A 9 50.77 -35.50 -49.88
N LEU A 10 50.55 -35.91 -48.62
CA LEU A 10 51.40 -35.57 -47.47
C LEU A 10 52.30 -36.72 -47.00
N LEU A 11 52.42 -37.77 -47.82
CA LEU A 11 53.44 -38.83 -47.70
C LEU A 11 54.76 -38.46 -48.40
N ALA A 12 54.92 -37.23 -48.89
CA ALA A 12 56.18 -36.74 -49.43
C ALA A 12 56.85 -35.82 -48.40
N ASN A 13 57.93 -36.31 -47.78
CA ASN A 13 58.88 -35.65 -46.86
C ASN A 13 58.85 -36.07 -45.38
N PHE A 14 58.68 -37.35 -45.08
CA PHE A 14 59.37 -37.91 -43.91
C PHE A 14 60.63 -38.62 -44.40
N SER A 15 61.76 -37.91 -44.28
CA SER A 15 63.06 -38.57 -44.20
C SER A 15 63.06 -39.41 -42.93
N ILE A 16 62.72 -40.69 -43.07
CA ILE A 16 63.03 -41.70 -42.07
C ILE A 16 64.56 -41.72 -42.05
N TYR A 17 65.19 -41.17 -41.01
CA TYR A 17 66.56 -41.56 -40.70
C TYR A 17 66.46 -43.02 -40.26
N ALA A 18 66.57 -43.94 -41.22
CA ALA A 18 66.72 -45.34 -40.93
C ALA A 18 68.04 -45.49 -40.16
N GLN A 19 67.95 -46.07 -38.96
CA GLN A 19 69.09 -46.33 -38.10
C GLN A 19 70.18 -47.06 -38.90
N THR A 20 71.38 -46.50 -39.01
CA THR A 20 72.43 -47.12 -39.84
C THR A 20 73.07 -48.25 -39.05
N ASN A 21 72.52 -49.46 -39.17
CA ASN A 21 73.17 -50.65 -38.64
C ASN A 21 74.39 -50.98 -39.51
N LEU A 22 75.58 -50.92 -38.91
CA LEU A 22 76.84 -51.12 -39.62
C LEU A 22 77.06 -52.57 -40.04
N VAL A 23 76.33 -53.51 -39.43
CA VAL A 23 76.29 -54.94 -39.80
C VAL A 23 74.84 -55.42 -39.74
N PRO A 24 73.98 -55.19 -40.75
CA PRO A 24 72.56 -55.51 -40.67
C PRO A 24 72.28 -57.01 -40.75
N ASN A 25 71.92 -57.63 -39.63
CA ASN A 25 71.64 -59.06 -39.47
C ASN A 25 72.78 -59.98 -39.98
N GLY A 26 74.01 -59.47 -40.06
CA GLY A 26 75.09 -60.15 -40.77
C GLY A 26 74.79 -60.51 -42.25
N ASN A 27 73.80 -59.89 -42.90
CA ASN A 27 73.33 -60.21 -44.26
C ASN A 27 72.84 -61.66 -44.44
N PHE A 28 72.38 -62.33 -43.38
CA PHE A 28 71.97 -63.75 -43.43
C PHE A 28 70.68 -64.00 -44.24
N GLU A 29 70.03 -62.93 -44.69
CA GLU A 29 68.77 -62.93 -45.44
C GLU A 29 68.93 -63.16 -46.95
N THR A 30 70.08 -62.84 -47.54
CA THR A 30 70.21 -62.72 -49.01
C THR A 30 71.18 -63.71 -49.67
N TRP A 31 71.85 -64.60 -48.92
CA TRP A 31 72.83 -65.55 -49.50
C TRP A 31 72.21 -66.78 -50.20
N SER A 32 72.91 -67.27 -51.24
CA SER A 32 72.49 -68.44 -52.04
C SER A 32 73.17 -69.75 -51.60
N SER A 33 72.48 -70.88 -51.77
CA SER A 33 72.69 -72.16 -51.06
C SER A 33 73.99 -72.94 -51.34
N SER A 34 74.98 -72.38 -52.04
CA SER A 34 76.28 -73.04 -52.28
C SER A 34 77.52 -72.23 -51.87
N SER A 35 77.37 -71.12 -51.13
CA SER A 35 78.52 -70.32 -50.61
C SER A 35 78.24 -69.66 -49.24
N GLN A 36 79.17 -68.83 -48.74
CA GLN A 36 79.13 -68.14 -47.42
C GLN A 36 78.27 -66.86 -47.42
N PRO A 37 77.88 -66.26 -46.26
CA PRO A 37 77.02 -65.08 -46.26
C PRO A 37 77.71 -63.89 -46.96
N ASP A 38 76.93 -63.04 -47.63
CA ASP A 38 77.46 -61.88 -48.35
C ASP A 38 78.22 -60.94 -47.38
N TYR A 39 79.44 -60.53 -47.75
CA TYR A 39 80.35 -59.71 -46.95
C TYR A 39 80.86 -60.36 -45.65
N TRP A 40 80.82 -61.69 -45.58
CA TRP A 40 81.52 -62.47 -44.54
C TRP A 40 82.59 -63.34 -45.16
N TYR A 41 83.70 -63.54 -44.45
CA TYR A 41 84.80 -64.43 -44.83
C TYR A 41 84.84 -65.70 -43.98
N ARG A 42 85.53 -66.72 -44.51
CA ARG A 42 85.42 -68.11 -44.08
C ARG A 42 86.81 -68.76 -43.95
N TYR A 43 87.17 -69.32 -42.79
CA TYR A 43 88.44 -70.08 -42.54
C TYR A 43 88.17 -71.28 -41.61
N PHE A 44 88.72 -72.49 -41.87
CA PHE A 44 88.09 -73.73 -41.39
C PHE A 44 88.70 -74.67 -40.37
N SER A 45 87.75 -75.26 -39.60
CA SER A 45 87.50 -76.71 -39.45
C SER A 45 85.97 -77.09 -39.38
N GLY A 46 85.13 -76.77 -40.39
CA GLY A 46 83.64 -76.73 -40.25
C GLY A 46 82.80 -76.53 -41.55
N PHE A 47 81.46 -76.60 -41.43
CA PHE A 47 80.46 -76.36 -42.50
C PHE A 47 79.49 -75.24 -42.07
N VAL A 48 79.02 -74.42 -43.01
CA VAL A 48 78.12 -73.28 -42.74
C VAL A 48 76.99 -73.26 -43.77
N SER A 49 75.73 -73.13 -43.34
CA SER A 49 74.55 -73.16 -44.21
C SER A 49 73.40 -72.29 -43.71
N GLN A 50 72.48 -71.89 -44.59
CA GLN A 50 71.28 -71.15 -44.20
C GLN A 50 70.30 -72.00 -43.41
N SER A 51 69.65 -71.39 -42.42
CA SER A 51 68.52 -71.95 -41.69
C SER A 51 67.34 -70.99 -41.74
N THR A 52 66.15 -71.52 -42.01
CA THR A 52 64.89 -70.75 -41.92
C THR A 52 64.42 -70.53 -40.48
N THR A 53 65.08 -71.16 -39.50
CA THR A 53 64.86 -70.85 -38.09
C THR A 53 65.69 -69.64 -37.73
N SER A 54 65.06 -68.48 -37.56
CA SER A 54 65.71 -67.18 -37.27
C SER A 54 65.16 -66.55 -35.98
N GLN A 55 65.94 -65.65 -35.40
CA GLN A 55 65.57 -64.73 -34.33
C GLN A 55 65.22 -63.34 -34.87
N ASN A 56 65.85 -62.92 -35.98
CA ASN A 56 65.52 -61.68 -36.67
C ASN A 56 65.53 -61.93 -38.19
N GLY A 57 64.56 -61.38 -38.91
CA GLY A 57 64.39 -61.63 -40.34
C GLY A 57 63.92 -63.06 -40.67
N LEU A 58 64.13 -63.48 -41.92
CA LEU A 58 63.65 -64.74 -42.48
C LEU A 58 64.71 -65.85 -42.42
N SER A 59 65.97 -65.56 -42.08
CA SER A 59 67.04 -66.57 -42.11
C SER A 59 68.21 -66.29 -41.17
N SER A 60 68.74 -67.35 -40.58
CA SER A 60 69.96 -67.35 -39.77
C SER A 60 71.07 -68.19 -40.39
N THR A 61 72.28 -68.09 -39.83
CA THR A 61 73.43 -68.90 -40.23
C THR A 61 73.61 -70.09 -39.30
N ASN A 62 73.52 -71.31 -39.83
CA ASN A 62 73.87 -72.54 -39.11
C ASN A 62 75.36 -72.85 -39.27
N MET A 63 76.07 -73.01 -38.15
CA MET A 63 77.49 -73.34 -38.10
C MET A 63 77.67 -74.75 -37.52
N MET A 64 78.24 -75.66 -38.32
CA MET A 64 78.52 -77.05 -37.92
C MET A 64 80.03 -77.31 -37.79
N VAL A 65 80.49 -77.93 -36.72
CA VAL A 65 81.87 -78.41 -36.60
C VAL A 65 82.02 -79.74 -37.33
N VAL A 66 82.88 -79.84 -38.36
CA VAL A 66 83.02 -81.04 -39.21
C VAL A 66 84.42 -81.66 -39.20
N SER A 67 85.40 -80.97 -38.65
CA SER A 67 86.73 -81.49 -38.29
C SER A 67 87.29 -80.65 -37.12
N GLY A 68 88.27 -81.16 -36.37
CA GLY A 68 88.82 -80.41 -35.22
C GLY A 68 87.79 -80.16 -34.10
N THR A 69 87.94 -79.04 -33.39
CA THR A 69 87.11 -78.68 -32.21
C THR A 69 86.50 -77.28 -32.29
N PHE A 70 86.57 -76.59 -33.43
CA PHE A 70 86.05 -75.23 -33.54
C PHE A 70 85.61 -74.87 -34.97
N ASN A 71 84.78 -73.84 -35.09
CA ASN A 71 84.33 -73.24 -36.35
C ASN A 71 84.13 -71.73 -36.13
N TYR A 72 84.49 -70.88 -37.10
CA TYR A 72 84.33 -69.44 -36.98
C TYR A 72 84.00 -68.74 -38.30
N ILE A 73 83.41 -67.56 -38.20
CA ILE A 73 83.12 -66.65 -39.31
C ILE A 73 83.45 -65.21 -38.91
N ASN A 74 83.92 -64.40 -39.85
CA ASN A 74 84.20 -62.98 -39.59
C ASN A 74 83.64 -62.10 -40.71
N SER A 75 83.22 -60.88 -40.37
CA SER A 75 82.66 -59.93 -41.32
C SER A 75 83.78 -59.27 -42.16
N GLU A 76 83.41 -58.59 -43.24
CA GLU A 76 84.23 -57.55 -43.84
C GLU A 76 84.50 -56.41 -42.84
N TYR A 77 85.60 -55.68 -43.07
CA TYR A 77 85.93 -54.51 -42.26
C TYR A 77 84.97 -53.36 -42.56
N PHE A 78 84.41 -52.75 -41.52
CA PHE A 78 83.52 -51.60 -41.63
C PHE A 78 83.97 -50.45 -40.71
N PRO A 79 83.71 -49.19 -41.09
CA PRO A 79 84.22 -48.03 -40.36
C PRO A 79 83.42 -47.76 -39.08
N VAL A 80 84.14 -47.43 -38.01
CA VAL A 80 83.61 -46.88 -36.75
C VAL A 80 84.26 -45.53 -36.47
N THR A 81 83.53 -44.63 -35.80
CA THR A 81 83.97 -43.25 -35.57
C THR A 81 84.36 -43.03 -34.11
N ALA A 82 85.52 -42.42 -33.86
CA ALA A 82 86.02 -42.08 -32.53
C ALA A 82 84.95 -41.38 -31.66
N GLY A 83 84.80 -41.83 -30.42
CA GLY A 83 83.92 -41.21 -29.44
C GLY A 83 82.42 -41.50 -29.60
N LYS A 84 81.98 -42.19 -30.67
CA LYS A 84 80.62 -42.71 -30.77
C LYS A 84 80.50 -44.06 -30.06
N THR A 85 79.43 -44.28 -29.29
CA THR A 85 79.20 -45.57 -28.63
C THR A 85 78.25 -46.42 -29.47
N TYR A 86 78.72 -47.62 -29.84
CA TYR A 86 77.95 -48.59 -30.61
C TYR A 86 77.49 -49.73 -29.70
N LYS A 87 76.21 -50.11 -29.77
CA LYS A 87 75.69 -51.32 -29.16
C LYS A 87 75.84 -52.48 -30.15
N VAL A 88 76.60 -53.49 -29.75
CA VAL A 88 76.97 -54.66 -30.56
C VAL A 88 76.22 -55.88 -30.03
N THR A 89 75.49 -56.58 -30.90
CA THR A 89 74.69 -57.74 -30.48
C THR A 89 74.81 -58.91 -31.43
N LEU A 90 74.67 -60.12 -30.90
CA LEU A 90 74.57 -61.40 -31.61
C LEU A 90 73.58 -62.30 -30.86
N TYR A 91 72.76 -63.04 -31.60
CA TYR A 91 71.94 -64.10 -31.05
C TYR A 91 72.44 -65.47 -31.52
N HIS A 92 72.37 -66.46 -30.64
CA HIS A 92 72.73 -67.84 -30.99
C HIS A 92 71.77 -68.85 -30.35
N LYS A 93 71.65 -70.02 -30.97
CA LYS A 93 70.81 -71.12 -30.50
C LYS A 93 71.41 -72.46 -30.90
N LEU A 94 71.62 -73.34 -29.92
CA LEU A 94 72.16 -74.68 -30.20
C LEU A 94 71.12 -75.50 -30.96
N VAL A 95 71.53 -76.19 -32.02
CA VAL A 95 70.65 -77.12 -32.74
C VAL A 95 70.85 -78.53 -32.22
N LYS A 96 72.11 -79.00 -32.23
CA LYS A 96 72.49 -80.32 -31.71
C LYS A 96 73.98 -80.38 -31.38
N GLY A 97 74.38 -81.44 -30.68
CA GLY A 97 75.76 -81.64 -30.23
C GLY A 97 76.08 -80.82 -29.00
N THR A 98 77.37 -80.56 -28.75
CA THR A 98 77.87 -79.85 -27.58
C THR A 98 78.94 -78.85 -27.97
N PHE A 99 78.71 -77.58 -27.63
CA PHE A 99 79.71 -76.52 -27.67
C PHE A 99 80.22 -76.21 -26.26
N SER A 100 81.49 -75.87 -26.14
CA SER A 100 82.12 -75.37 -24.92
C SER A 100 82.08 -73.85 -24.83
N SER A 101 82.11 -73.14 -25.97
CA SER A 101 81.94 -71.69 -26.02
C SER A 101 81.51 -71.22 -27.40
N ILE A 102 80.77 -70.11 -27.41
CA ILE A 102 80.68 -69.21 -28.55
C ILE A 102 81.23 -67.85 -28.11
N ASP A 103 82.25 -67.40 -28.82
CA ASP A 103 82.98 -66.18 -28.58
C ASP A 103 82.60 -65.17 -29.66
N PHE A 104 82.10 -64.02 -29.23
CA PHE A 104 81.73 -62.91 -30.11
C PHE A 104 82.66 -61.73 -29.85
N SER A 105 83.41 -61.34 -30.86
CA SER A 105 84.55 -60.46 -30.69
C SER A 105 84.62 -59.37 -31.76
N LEU A 106 85.24 -58.25 -31.43
CA LEU A 106 85.65 -57.22 -32.39
C LEU A 106 87.17 -57.22 -32.54
N TYR A 107 87.64 -56.98 -33.75
CA TYR A 107 89.06 -56.91 -34.08
C TYR A 107 89.39 -55.65 -34.87
N HIS A 108 90.60 -55.13 -34.67
CA HIS A 108 91.16 -54.04 -35.46
C HIS A 108 91.52 -54.52 -36.88
N LYS A 109 91.48 -53.63 -37.89
CA LYS A 109 91.98 -53.93 -39.24
C LYS A 109 93.51 -54.11 -39.24
N PRO A 110 94.09 -55.19 -39.80
CA PRO A 110 95.46 -55.56 -39.50
C PRO A 110 96.51 -54.77 -40.29
N GLY A 111 97.56 -54.38 -39.58
CA GLY A 111 98.94 -54.41 -40.08
C GLY A 111 99.57 -55.75 -39.68
N THR A 112 99.57 -56.70 -40.61
CA THR A 112 100.23 -58.02 -40.53
C THR A 112 99.64 -59.08 -39.57
N PHE A 113 99.06 -58.75 -38.40
CA PHE A 113 98.32 -59.71 -37.54
C PHE A 113 97.03 -59.09 -36.96
N LYS A 114 95.98 -59.88 -36.71
CA LYS A 114 94.72 -59.42 -36.09
C LYS A 114 94.92 -59.18 -34.58
N GLU A 115 94.42 -58.06 -34.06
CA GLU A 115 94.46 -57.72 -32.63
C GLU A 115 93.03 -57.56 -32.07
N GLU A 116 92.72 -58.26 -30.97
CA GLU A 116 91.39 -58.32 -30.35
C GLU A 116 91.08 -57.02 -29.60
N ILE A 117 89.97 -56.38 -29.95
CA ILE A 117 89.46 -55.19 -29.27
C ILE A 117 88.70 -55.61 -28.00
N ILE A 118 87.73 -56.48 -28.20
CA ILE A 118 86.86 -56.98 -27.15
C ILE A 118 86.30 -58.33 -27.56
N LYS A 119 86.25 -59.27 -26.62
CA LYS A 119 85.65 -60.59 -26.77
C LYS A 119 84.68 -60.87 -25.65
N LYS A 120 83.52 -61.43 -26.01
CA LYS A 120 82.51 -61.92 -25.08
C LYS A 120 82.15 -63.36 -25.40
N SER A 121 82.31 -64.21 -24.41
CA SER A 121 82.05 -65.65 -24.52
C SER A 121 80.73 -66.01 -23.84
N ASP A 122 79.88 -66.79 -24.51
CA ASP A 122 78.81 -67.54 -23.86
C ASP A 122 79.19 -69.03 -23.86
N ILE A 123 79.19 -69.63 -22.67
CA ILE A 123 79.53 -71.05 -22.44
C ILE A 123 78.29 -71.87 -22.09
N THR A 124 77.11 -71.25 -22.08
CA THR A 124 75.85 -71.91 -21.75
C THR A 124 74.94 -71.92 -22.97
N PHE A 125 74.38 -73.08 -23.30
CA PHE A 125 73.64 -73.27 -24.55
C PHE A 125 72.21 -73.76 -24.29
N SER A 126 71.28 -73.33 -25.14
CA SER A 126 69.88 -73.81 -25.14
C SER A 126 69.49 -74.25 -26.53
N THR A 127 68.78 -75.39 -26.63
CA THR A 127 68.21 -75.88 -27.88
C THR A 127 66.78 -75.40 -28.12
N THR A 128 66.12 -74.86 -27.10
CA THR A 128 64.73 -74.37 -27.20
C THR A 128 64.67 -72.85 -27.36
N GLU A 129 65.58 -72.11 -26.74
CA GLU A 129 65.57 -70.65 -26.69
C GLU A 129 66.78 -70.04 -27.39
N TRP A 130 66.57 -68.89 -28.04
CA TRP A 130 67.65 -68.05 -28.53
C TRP A 130 68.30 -67.29 -27.37
N ARG A 131 69.63 -67.21 -27.40
CA ARG A 131 70.43 -66.53 -26.40
C ARG A 131 71.15 -65.35 -27.02
N LYS A 132 71.31 -64.27 -26.26
CA LYS A 132 71.91 -63.01 -26.73
C LYS A 132 73.26 -62.78 -26.09
N ILE A 133 74.24 -62.41 -26.91
CA ILE A 133 75.47 -61.75 -26.47
C ILE A 133 75.36 -60.29 -26.87
N GLU A 134 75.52 -59.37 -25.91
CA GLU A 134 75.47 -57.92 -26.14
C GLU A 134 76.57 -57.21 -25.35
N PHE A 135 77.20 -56.22 -25.96
CA PHE A 135 78.12 -55.31 -25.31
C PHE A 135 78.18 -53.96 -26.04
N ASP A 136 78.62 -52.92 -25.33
CA ASP A 136 78.83 -51.59 -25.91
C ASP A 136 80.31 -51.40 -26.26
N TYR A 137 80.58 -50.76 -27.40
CA TYR A 137 81.92 -50.44 -27.87
C TYR A 137 82.02 -48.96 -28.25
N THR A 138 82.98 -48.25 -27.66
CA THR A 138 83.28 -46.85 -27.99
C THR A 138 84.72 -46.77 -28.49
N PRO A 139 84.98 -46.72 -29.81
CA PRO A 139 86.33 -46.58 -30.33
C PRO A 139 86.95 -45.27 -29.86
N THR A 140 88.21 -45.33 -29.42
CA THR A 140 88.99 -44.14 -29.05
C THR A 140 89.56 -43.41 -30.26
N VAL A 141 89.62 -44.07 -31.42
CA VAL A 141 90.08 -43.53 -32.71
C VAL A 141 89.15 -44.00 -33.84
N SER A 142 88.99 -43.20 -34.90
CA SER A 142 88.17 -43.63 -36.05
C SER A 142 88.96 -44.62 -36.89
N GLU A 143 88.44 -45.82 -37.05
CA GLU A 143 89.12 -46.93 -37.68
C GLU A 143 88.14 -47.89 -38.34
N ASN A 144 88.64 -48.89 -39.08
CA ASN A 144 87.78 -49.98 -39.53
C ASN A 144 87.97 -51.18 -38.59
N VAL A 145 86.86 -51.77 -38.18
CA VAL A 145 86.82 -52.97 -37.33
C VAL A 145 86.08 -54.08 -38.06
N GLU A 146 86.27 -55.32 -37.61
CA GLU A 146 85.47 -56.47 -38.04
C GLU A 146 84.86 -57.17 -36.83
N VAL A 147 83.78 -57.90 -37.09
CA VAL A 147 83.12 -58.78 -36.13
C VAL A 147 83.56 -60.21 -36.39
N ASP A 148 83.92 -60.94 -35.34
CA ASP A 148 84.31 -62.35 -35.39
C ASP A 148 83.39 -63.18 -34.46
N VAL A 149 82.88 -64.28 -35.00
CA VAL A 149 82.08 -65.26 -34.25
C VAL A 149 82.82 -66.59 -34.28
N TRP A 150 83.31 -67.01 -33.11
CA TRP A 150 84.11 -68.21 -32.96
C TRP A 150 83.42 -69.21 -32.04
N THR A 151 83.14 -70.40 -32.54
CA THR A 151 82.48 -71.48 -31.80
C THR A 151 83.45 -72.62 -31.55
N THR A 152 83.51 -73.12 -30.32
CA THR A 152 84.34 -74.28 -29.94
C THR A 152 83.42 -75.39 -29.46
N GLY A 153 83.48 -76.57 -30.06
CA GLY A 153 82.57 -77.68 -29.79
C GLY A 153 83.05 -79.03 -30.32
N SER A 154 82.29 -80.08 -30.02
CA SER A 154 82.59 -81.43 -30.49
C SER A 154 82.16 -81.66 -31.94
N LEU A 155 82.73 -82.66 -32.59
CA LEU A 155 82.43 -83.04 -33.98
C LEU A 155 80.93 -83.23 -34.21
N ASN A 156 80.40 -82.69 -35.32
CA ASN A 156 79.00 -82.67 -35.74
C ASN A 156 78.05 -81.82 -34.87
N SER A 157 78.58 -80.95 -34.01
CA SER A 157 77.76 -79.97 -33.29
C SER A 157 77.33 -78.84 -34.20
N GLU A 158 76.06 -78.43 -34.12
CA GLU A 158 75.43 -77.39 -34.95
C GLU A 158 74.83 -76.29 -34.07
N ILE A 159 75.11 -75.03 -34.40
CA ILE A 159 74.59 -73.85 -33.71
C ILE A 159 74.13 -72.81 -34.72
N LEU A 160 72.96 -72.24 -34.50
CA LEU A 160 72.47 -71.10 -35.28
C LEU A 160 73.01 -69.81 -34.70
N VAL A 161 73.38 -68.88 -35.57
CA VAL A 161 73.80 -67.52 -35.26
C VAL A 161 72.97 -66.55 -36.09
N ASP A 162 72.42 -65.53 -35.44
CA ASP A 162 71.52 -64.57 -36.06
C ASP A 162 71.59 -63.19 -35.39
N ASN A 163 71.04 -62.17 -36.04
CA ASN A 163 70.95 -60.78 -35.55
C ASN A 163 72.26 -60.19 -35.04
N ILE A 164 73.34 -60.50 -35.78
CA ILE A 164 74.58 -59.75 -35.63
C ILE A 164 74.30 -58.32 -36.05
N SER A 165 74.48 -57.37 -35.14
CA SER A 165 74.22 -55.96 -35.36
C SER A 165 75.15 -55.06 -34.58
N MET A 166 75.46 -53.90 -35.15
CA MET A 166 76.28 -52.88 -34.54
C MET A 166 75.71 -51.50 -34.85
N ILE A 167 75.14 -50.86 -33.84
CA ILE A 167 74.27 -49.69 -34.03
C ILE A 167 74.68 -48.57 -33.07
N ASP A 168 74.73 -47.32 -33.54
CA ASP A 168 74.98 -46.15 -32.68
C ASP A 168 73.87 -46.04 -31.63
N ILE A 169 74.25 -46.06 -30.35
CA ILE A 169 73.29 -46.05 -29.23
C ILE A 169 72.46 -44.77 -29.18
N ASN A 170 72.95 -43.69 -29.80
CA ASN A 170 72.26 -42.40 -29.83
C ASN A 170 71.20 -42.29 -30.94
N GLU A 171 70.99 -43.35 -31.73
CA GLU A 171 69.92 -43.44 -32.74
C GLU A 171 68.74 -44.35 -32.32
N ALA A 172 68.57 -44.67 -31.04
CA ALA A 172 67.39 -45.41 -30.54
C ALA A 172 66.11 -44.52 -30.58
N PRO A 173 64.93 -45.05 -30.96
CA PRO A 173 63.72 -44.24 -31.11
C PRO A 173 63.31 -43.62 -29.78
N ALA A 174 63.08 -42.31 -29.78
CA ALA A 174 62.60 -41.53 -28.64
C ALA A 174 61.28 -42.09 -28.08
N GLN A 175 61.23 -42.42 -26.79
CA GLN A 175 60.02 -42.86 -26.09
C GLN A 175 59.25 -41.64 -25.57
N TYR A 176 57.95 -41.57 -25.87
CA TYR A 176 57.08 -40.48 -25.47
C TYR A 176 55.95 -40.96 -24.54
N THR A 177 55.64 -40.13 -23.55
CA THR A 177 54.48 -40.24 -22.67
C THR A 177 53.33 -39.43 -23.26
N LYS A 178 52.15 -40.03 -23.36
CA LYS A 178 50.96 -39.36 -23.90
C LYS A 178 50.42 -38.32 -22.90
N ILE A 179 50.16 -37.10 -23.39
CA ILE A 179 49.59 -35.97 -22.64
C ILE A 179 48.32 -35.49 -23.39
N PRO A 180 47.15 -36.12 -23.16
CA PRO A 180 45.94 -35.85 -23.94
C PRO A 180 45.33 -34.45 -23.74
N ASP A 181 45.59 -33.80 -22.61
CA ASP A 181 45.10 -32.46 -22.30
C ASP A 181 46.07 -31.40 -22.83
N ALA A 182 45.61 -30.62 -23.80
CA ALA A 182 46.42 -29.58 -24.43
C ALA A 182 46.90 -28.50 -23.44
N ASN A 183 46.15 -28.21 -22.37
CA ASN A 183 46.60 -27.25 -21.37
C ASN A 183 47.68 -27.84 -20.45
N PHE A 184 47.64 -29.15 -20.19
CA PHE A 184 48.73 -29.82 -19.47
C PHE A 184 50.01 -29.78 -20.30
N GLU A 185 49.94 -30.11 -21.59
CA GLU A 185 51.08 -30.04 -22.49
C GLU A 185 51.64 -28.62 -22.64
N LYS A 186 50.78 -27.62 -22.88
CA LYS A 186 51.16 -26.19 -22.87
C LYS A 186 51.92 -25.81 -21.61
N LYS A 187 51.47 -26.31 -20.46
CA LYS A 187 52.12 -26.03 -19.19
C LYS A 187 53.51 -26.68 -19.12
N LEU A 188 53.67 -27.92 -19.59
CA LEU A 188 54.98 -28.58 -19.68
C LEU A 188 55.94 -27.84 -20.63
N ILE A 189 55.44 -27.36 -21.76
CA ILE A 189 56.21 -26.52 -22.71
C ILE A 189 56.62 -25.21 -22.03
N ALA A 190 55.68 -24.52 -21.37
CA ALA A 190 55.96 -23.27 -20.67
C ALA A 190 56.98 -23.42 -19.52
N LEU A 191 57.04 -24.61 -18.91
CA LEU A 191 58.04 -24.96 -17.89
C LEU A 191 59.38 -25.40 -18.48
N GLY A 192 59.51 -25.50 -19.81
CA GLY A 192 60.71 -25.99 -20.48
C GLY A 192 60.97 -27.49 -20.31
N ILE A 193 59.97 -28.24 -19.85
CA ILE A 193 60.03 -29.70 -19.68
C ILE A 193 59.81 -30.40 -21.02
N ASP A 194 58.90 -29.86 -21.82
CA ASP A 194 58.64 -30.29 -23.19
C ASP A 194 59.13 -29.25 -24.21
N SER A 195 59.46 -29.70 -25.41
CA SER A 195 59.99 -28.85 -26.48
C SER A 195 59.34 -29.21 -27.81
N GLY A 196 58.29 -28.46 -28.20
CA GLY A 196 57.54 -28.75 -29.41
C GLY A 196 56.30 -27.88 -29.59
N THR A 197 55.55 -28.16 -30.66
CA THR A 197 54.14 -27.78 -30.81
C THR A 197 53.28 -28.74 -30.00
N GLU A 198 52.09 -28.32 -29.55
CA GLU A 198 51.11 -29.19 -28.87
C GLU A 198 50.75 -30.42 -29.73
N ASP A 199 51.47 -31.52 -29.56
CA ASP A 199 51.38 -32.77 -30.32
C ASP A 199 50.81 -33.92 -29.47
N GLY A 200 50.45 -33.64 -28.21
CA GLY A 200 49.76 -34.52 -27.29
C GLY A 200 50.69 -35.50 -26.57
N GLN A 201 51.99 -35.21 -26.49
CA GLN A 201 52.98 -36.10 -25.90
C GLN A 201 54.20 -35.34 -25.35
N VAL A 202 54.98 -35.98 -24.47
CA VAL A 202 56.25 -35.44 -23.94
C VAL A 202 57.30 -36.53 -23.93
N LEU A 203 58.56 -36.19 -24.20
CA LEU A 203 59.65 -37.17 -24.16
C LEU A 203 59.81 -37.75 -22.76
N THR A 204 59.64 -39.07 -22.60
CA THR A 204 59.61 -39.73 -21.27
C THR A 204 60.90 -39.50 -20.48
N SER A 205 62.06 -39.42 -21.14
CA SER A 205 63.35 -39.13 -20.50
C SER A 205 63.51 -37.69 -19.97
N LYS A 206 62.57 -36.78 -20.30
CA LYS A 206 62.51 -35.42 -19.71
C LYS A 206 61.73 -35.39 -18.40
N ILE A 207 60.83 -36.36 -18.20
CA ILE A 207 59.93 -36.41 -17.03
C ILE A 207 60.31 -37.49 -16.01
N ASP A 208 61.06 -38.52 -16.41
CA ASP A 208 61.43 -39.68 -15.58
C ASP A 208 62.31 -39.33 -14.36
N LYS A 209 63.03 -38.20 -14.41
CA LYS A 209 63.90 -37.70 -13.33
C LYS A 209 63.32 -36.50 -12.57
N LEU A 210 62.18 -35.96 -12.98
CA LEU A 210 61.58 -34.80 -12.33
C LEU A 210 61.08 -35.16 -10.93
N THR A 211 61.50 -34.38 -9.95
CA THR A 211 61.13 -34.57 -8.53
C THR A 211 60.05 -33.60 -8.07
N THR A 212 59.84 -32.50 -8.78
CA THR A 212 58.80 -31.50 -8.50
C THR A 212 58.15 -31.05 -9.80
N LEU A 213 56.84 -30.90 -9.78
CA LEU A 213 56.06 -30.40 -10.90
C LEU A 213 55.00 -29.42 -10.39
N ASP A 214 54.96 -28.21 -10.96
CA ASP A 214 53.91 -27.23 -10.68
C ASP A 214 53.13 -26.89 -11.95
N VAL A 215 51.92 -27.44 -12.01
CA VAL A 215 50.94 -27.27 -13.08
C VAL A 215 49.72 -26.48 -12.59
N SER A 216 49.85 -25.75 -11.48
CA SER A 216 48.74 -24.98 -10.90
C SER A 216 48.29 -23.84 -11.82
N ASN A 217 47.04 -23.39 -11.67
CA ASN A 217 46.47 -22.25 -12.38
C ASN A 217 46.65 -22.31 -13.90
N SER A 218 46.44 -23.49 -14.49
CA SER A 218 46.74 -23.76 -15.90
C SER A 218 45.50 -24.20 -16.69
N SER A 219 44.30 -24.16 -16.09
CA SER A 219 43.04 -24.61 -16.72
C SER A 219 43.05 -26.06 -17.22
N ILE A 220 43.87 -26.91 -16.63
CA ILE A 220 44.03 -28.32 -16.98
C ILE A 220 42.78 -29.08 -16.56
N SER A 221 42.21 -29.89 -17.44
CA SER A 221 41.01 -30.69 -17.17
C SER A 221 41.32 -32.18 -16.97
N ASP A 222 42.43 -32.66 -17.54
CA ASP A 222 42.92 -34.03 -17.38
C ASP A 222 44.45 -34.07 -17.19
N LEU A 223 44.93 -34.81 -16.19
CA LEU A 223 46.36 -35.04 -15.90
C LEU A 223 46.84 -36.43 -16.36
N ALA A 224 46.11 -37.12 -17.23
CA ALA A 224 46.57 -38.36 -17.85
C ALA A 224 48.00 -38.20 -18.41
N GLY A 225 48.87 -39.16 -18.09
CA GLY A 225 50.31 -39.12 -18.37
C GLY A 225 51.15 -38.76 -17.14
N ILE A 226 50.56 -38.17 -16.09
CA ILE A 226 51.27 -37.90 -14.82
C ILE A 226 51.85 -39.17 -14.17
N GLN A 227 51.30 -40.34 -14.49
CA GLN A 227 51.73 -41.63 -13.95
C GLN A 227 53.17 -42.01 -14.36
N ASP A 228 53.70 -41.46 -15.45
CA ASP A 228 55.05 -41.73 -15.94
C ASP A 228 56.12 -40.84 -15.28
N PHE A 229 55.72 -39.87 -14.45
CA PHE A 229 56.62 -39.04 -13.64
C PHE A 229 57.08 -39.83 -12.40
N VAL A 230 57.89 -40.87 -12.62
CA VAL A 230 58.21 -41.92 -11.64
C VAL A 230 59.04 -41.44 -10.42
N LYS A 231 59.81 -40.36 -10.57
CA LYS A 231 60.60 -39.74 -9.48
C LYS A 231 59.90 -38.55 -8.80
N LEU A 232 58.67 -38.23 -9.20
CA LEU A 232 57.95 -37.09 -8.67
C LEU A 232 57.67 -37.25 -7.17
N SER A 233 58.19 -36.32 -6.38
CA SER A 233 58.04 -36.26 -4.92
C SER A 233 57.06 -35.17 -4.46
N THR A 234 56.88 -34.12 -5.29
CA THR A 234 55.97 -33.02 -5.01
C THR A 234 55.19 -32.62 -6.26
N LEU A 235 53.86 -32.55 -6.15
CA LEU A 235 52.96 -32.12 -7.22
C LEU A 235 52.10 -30.94 -6.76
N TYR A 236 52.20 -29.82 -7.47
CA TYR A 236 51.26 -28.70 -7.37
C TYR A 236 50.33 -28.72 -8.59
N ALA A 237 49.07 -29.06 -8.37
CA ALA A 237 48.01 -29.17 -9.38
C ALA A 237 46.77 -28.34 -9.01
N SER A 238 46.93 -27.33 -8.15
CA SER A 238 45.81 -26.56 -7.60
C SER A 238 45.27 -25.54 -8.62
N SER A 239 44.02 -25.09 -8.45
CA SER A 239 43.37 -24.09 -9.33
C SER A 239 43.31 -24.54 -10.80
N ASN A 240 42.77 -25.73 -11.03
CA ASN A 240 42.57 -26.30 -12.37
C ASN A 240 41.10 -26.75 -12.52
N LYS A 241 40.81 -27.57 -13.53
CA LYS A 241 39.46 -28.07 -13.86
C LYS A 241 39.38 -29.60 -13.74
N LEU A 242 40.26 -30.21 -12.95
CA LEU A 242 40.35 -31.66 -12.83
C LEU A 242 39.08 -32.24 -12.21
N THR A 243 38.49 -33.25 -12.84
CA THR A 243 37.32 -33.99 -12.32
C THR A 243 37.70 -35.31 -11.64
N SER A 244 38.88 -35.85 -11.98
CA SER A 244 39.49 -37.00 -11.32
C SER A 244 41.01 -36.86 -11.32
N LEU A 245 41.68 -37.57 -10.42
CA LEU A 245 43.14 -37.58 -10.32
C LEU A 245 43.64 -38.96 -9.88
N ASP A 246 44.44 -39.62 -10.71
CA ASP A 246 45.01 -40.93 -10.41
C ASP A 246 46.53 -40.83 -10.24
N LEU A 247 46.99 -40.90 -9.00
CA LEU A 247 48.39 -40.85 -8.58
C LEU A 247 48.89 -42.22 -8.08
N SER A 248 48.11 -43.28 -8.29
CA SER A 248 48.42 -44.61 -7.73
C SER A 248 49.77 -45.18 -8.18
N LYS A 249 50.27 -44.75 -9.35
CA LYS A 249 51.56 -45.17 -9.92
C LYS A 249 52.75 -44.28 -9.52
N ASN A 250 52.51 -43.11 -8.92
CA ASN A 250 53.56 -42.17 -8.51
C ASN A 250 54.14 -42.56 -7.15
N ALA A 251 54.88 -43.67 -7.11
CA ALA A 251 55.36 -44.28 -5.86
C ALA A 251 56.22 -43.34 -4.99
N SER A 252 56.93 -42.37 -5.60
CA SER A 252 57.82 -41.44 -4.90
C SER A 252 57.10 -40.22 -4.30
N LEU A 253 55.79 -40.05 -4.54
CA LEU A 253 55.07 -38.81 -4.23
C LEU A 253 54.80 -38.66 -2.73
N LEU A 254 55.22 -37.54 -2.15
CA LEU A 254 55.06 -37.24 -0.72
C LEU A 254 54.12 -36.05 -0.48
N ASN A 255 54.18 -35.05 -1.35
CA ASN A 255 53.45 -33.79 -1.20
C ASN A 255 52.51 -33.57 -2.38
N ILE A 256 51.21 -33.46 -2.10
CA ILE A 256 50.16 -33.36 -3.11
C ILE A 256 49.31 -32.13 -2.82
N TYR A 257 49.30 -31.17 -3.74
CA TYR A 257 48.51 -29.94 -3.65
C TYR A 257 47.57 -29.82 -4.85
N ALA A 258 46.34 -30.31 -4.73
CA ALA A 258 45.34 -30.29 -5.80
C ALA A 258 44.02 -29.61 -5.38
N SER A 259 44.11 -28.57 -4.54
CA SER A 259 42.95 -27.76 -4.13
C SER A 259 42.36 -26.95 -5.28
N SER A 260 41.10 -26.52 -5.15
CA SER A 260 40.43 -25.66 -6.13
C SER A 260 40.36 -26.32 -7.52
N ASN A 261 39.74 -27.50 -7.55
CA ASN A 261 39.46 -28.26 -8.76
C ASN A 261 37.98 -28.69 -8.76
N GLN A 262 37.60 -29.67 -9.57
CA GLN A 262 36.25 -30.25 -9.64
C GLN A 262 36.28 -31.75 -9.27
N LEU A 263 37.26 -32.17 -8.47
CA LEU A 263 37.55 -33.59 -8.21
C LEU A 263 36.36 -34.26 -7.53
N THR A 264 35.92 -35.38 -8.11
CA THR A 264 34.91 -36.28 -7.52
C THR A 264 35.52 -37.60 -7.05
N SER A 265 36.73 -37.92 -7.51
CA SER A 265 37.51 -39.08 -7.06
C SER A 265 39.01 -38.82 -7.19
N VAL A 266 39.77 -39.36 -6.24
CA VAL A 266 41.24 -39.32 -6.26
C VAL A 266 41.79 -40.67 -5.83
N LYS A 267 42.80 -41.17 -6.53
CA LYS A 267 43.56 -42.36 -6.12
C LYS A 267 44.97 -41.93 -5.75
N PHE A 268 45.44 -42.40 -4.61
CA PHE A 268 46.72 -41.99 -4.04
C PHE A 268 47.76 -43.11 -4.10
N ASN A 269 49.03 -42.71 -4.02
CA ASN A 269 50.11 -43.61 -3.66
C ASN A 269 50.18 -43.76 -2.12
N PRO A 270 50.67 -44.90 -1.60
CA PRO A 270 50.69 -45.18 -0.16
C PRO A 270 51.68 -44.31 0.66
N ASN A 271 52.58 -43.58 0.00
CA ASN A 271 53.67 -42.84 0.65
C ASN A 271 53.36 -41.35 0.92
N ALA A 272 52.17 -40.85 0.54
CA ALA A 272 51.84 -39.45 0.73
C ALA A 272 51.90 -39.03 2.22
N ALA A 273 52.59 -37.92 2.48
CA ALA A 273 52.79 -37.36 3.82
C ALA A 273 51.99 -36.06 4.03
N ASN A 274 51.86 -35.25 2.97
CA ASN A 274 51.12 -33.99 2.99
C ASN A 274 50.11 -33.95 1.85
N LEU A 275 48.83 -33.83 2.20
CA LEU A 275 47.73 -33.84 1.25
C LEU A 275 46.85 -32.59 1.41
N THR A 276 46.78 -31.78 0.36
CA THR A 276 45.95 -30.57 0.29
C THR A 276 45.05 -30.62 -0.95
N ILE A 277 43.77 -30.88 -0.74
CA ILE A 277 42.77 -31.17 -1.78
C ILE A 277 41.41 -30.53 -1.47
N GLY A 278 41.44 -29.36 -0.82
CA GLY A 278 40.24 -28.61 -0.48
C GLY A 278 39.61 -27.91 -1.70
N SER A 279 38.39 -27.39 -1.56
CA SER A 279 37.64 -26.74 -2.65
C SER A 279 37.49 -27.63 -3.88
N ASN A 280 36.83 -28.78 -3.69
CA ASN A 280 36.56 -29.79 -4.71
C ASN A 280 35.11 -30.30 -4.55
N ASN A 281 34.75 -31.35 -5.30
CA ASN A 281 33.41 -31.95 -5.30
C ASN A 281 33.41 -33.37 -4.68
N LEU A 282 34.32 -33.66 -3.75
CA LEU A 282 34.46 -34.99 -3.16
C LEU A 282 33.31 -35.30 -2.21
N THR A 283 32.60 -36.40 -2.45
CA THR A 283 31.56 -36.94 -1.55
C THR A 283 32.09 -38.05 -0.65
N SER A 284 33.18 -38.71 -1.06
CA SER A 284 33.95 -39.67 -0.27
C SER A 284 35.43 -39.61 -0.65
N ILE A 285 36.28 -40.18 0.19
CA ILE A 285 37.71 -40.34 -0.07
C ILE A 285 38.23 -41.59 0.63
N ASP A 286 39.08 -42.36 -0.05
CA ASP A 286 39.77 -43.51 0.53
C ASP A 286 41.21 -43.13 0.91
N LEU A 287 41.49 -43.12 2.22
CA LEU A 287 42.80 -42.83 2.80
C LEU A 287 43.44 -44.07 3.44
N SER A 288 42.82 -45.26 3.25
CA SER A 288 43.16 -46.49 3.98
C SER A 288 44.58 -47.01 3.73
N GLN A 289 45.19 -46.61 2.61
CA GLN A 289 46.54 -47.02 2.21
C GLN A 289 47.63 -45.99 2.56
N ILE A 290 47.28 -44.83 3.13
CA ILE A 290 48.20 -43.69 3.34
C ILE A 290 48.61 -43.55 4.81
N ASN A 291 49.38 -44.51 5.31
CA ASN A 291 49.69 -44.60 6.75
C ASN A 291 50.68 -43.52 7.26
N GLN A 292 51.39 -42.85 6.35
CA GLN A 292 52.40 -41.82 6.69
C GLN A 292 51.83 -40.39 6.71
N LEU A 293 50.53 -40.22 6.50
CA LEU A 293 49.89 -38.91 6.40
C LEU A 293 50.04 -38.12 7.71
N GLY A 294 50.76 -37.00 7.65
CA GLY A 294 51.00 -36.08 8.76
C GLY A 294 50.16 -34.80 8.68
N PHE A 295 49.85 -34.36 7.46
CA PHE A 295 49.03 -33.18 7.17
C PHE A 295 47.92 -33.53 6.17
N LEU A 296 46.67 -33.28 6.56
CA LEU A 296 45.50 -33.42 5.69
C LEU A 296 44.67 -32.15 5.70
N SER A 297 44.49 -31.56 4.52
CA SER A 297 43.56 -30.45 4.29
C SER A 297 42.62 -30.78 3.14
N ILE A 298 41.36 -31.06 3.47
CA ILE A 298 40.29 -31.46 2.54
C ILE A 298 39.02 -30.61 2.73
N GLY A 299 39.17 -29.41 3.29
CA GLY A 299 38.04 -28.53 3.53
C GLY A 299 37.35 -28.04 2.25
N ASN A 300 36.10 -27.57 2.34
CA ASN A 300 35.28 -27.14 1.19
C ASN A 300 35.08 -28.28 0.16
N ASN A 301 34.42 -29.34 0.62
CA ASN A 301 34.02 -30.50 -0.19
C ASN A 301 32.59 -30.90 0.20
N LEU A 302 32.15 -32.10 -0.18
CA LEU A 302 30.80 -32.63 0.07
C LEU A 302 30.83 -33.91 0.91
N LEU A 303 31.89 -34.14 1.70
CA LEU A 303 32.08 -35.35 2.50
C LEU A 303 31.01 -35.47 3.58
N THR A 304 30.33 -36.61 3.66
CA THR A 304 29.38 -36.92 4.75
C THR A 304 30.00 -37.76 5.87
N ASN A 305 31.12 -38.41 5.57
CA ASN A 305 31.93 -39.17 6.51
C ASN A 305 33.41 -39.07 6.11
N LEU A 306 34.29 -39.40 7.05
CA LEU A 306 35.72 -39.49 6.82
C LEU A 306 36.31 -40.56 7.74
N ASP A 307 36.89 -41.61 7.16
CA ASP A 307 37.68 -42.61 7.89
C ASP A 307 39.16 -42.24 7.86
N ILE A 308 39.71 -41.96 9.04
CA ILE A 308 41.13 -41.66 9.26
C ILE A 308 41.76 -42.60 10.29
N SER A 309 41.14 -43.76 10.52
CA SER A 309 41.57 -44.76 11.51
C SER A 309 42.96 -45.34 11.21
N LYS A 310 43.41 -45.29 9.94
CA LYS A 310 44.74 -45.74 9.50
C LYS A 310 45.79 -44.63 9.52
N ASN A 311 45.38 -43.36 9.65
CA ASN A 311 46.27 -42.19 9.54
C ASN A 311 46.70 -41.68 10.93
N GLY A 312 47.24 -42.57 11.78
CA GLY A 312 47.61 -42.25 13.17
C GLY A 312 48.79 -41.26 13.33
N ASN A 313 49.47 -40.91 12.24
CA ASN A 313 50.55 -39.91 12.22
C ASN A 313 50.06 -38.47 12.01
N LEU A 314 48.75 -38.25 11.83
CA LEU A 314 48.19 -36.91 11.64
C LEU A 314 48.53 -35.98 12.80
N THR A 315 49.11 -34.83 12.44
CA THR A 315 49.41 -33.71 13.34
C THR A 315 48.52 -32.51 13.03
N ASN A 316 48.12 -32.35 11.77
CA ASN A 316 47.24 -31.28 11.29
C ASN A 316 46.11 -31.87 10.46
N LEU A 317 44.88 -31.60 10.87
CA LEU A 317 43.67 -32.03 10.17
C LEU A 317 42.76 -30.83 9.93
N ASN A 318 42.50 -30.53 8.66
CA ASN A 318 41.50 -29.56 8.22
C ASN A 318 40.46 -30.25 7.33
N VAL A 319 39.24 -30.36 7.84
CA VAL A 319 38.06 -30.95 7.18
C VAL A 319 36.90 -29.96 7.14
N ASN A 320 37.19 -28.66 7.23
CA ASN A 320 36.16 -27.64 7.34
C ASN A 320 35.23 -27.58 6.12
N SER A 321 34.04 -26.98 6.24
CA SER A 321 33.12 -26.79 5.12
C SER A 321 32.82 -28.10 4.36
N ASN A 322 32.33 -29.09 5.08
CA ASN A 322 31.88 -30.38 4.56
C ASN A 322 30.48 -30.69 5.11
N LYS A 323 30.02 -31.93 5.00
CA LYS A 323 28.73 -32.41 5.50
C LYS A 323 28.91 -33.55 6.54
N ILE A 324 30.05 -33.57 7.23
CA ILE A 324 30.42 -34.66 8.13
C ILE A 324 29.52 -34.63 9.36
N THR A 325 28.89 -35.76 9.68
CA THR A 325 27.98 -35.91 10.83
C THR A 325 28.65 -36.52 12.06
N SER A 326 29.75 -37.26 11.86
CA SER A 326 30.57 -37.83 12.93
C SER A 326 32.04 -37.94 12.49
N LEU A 327 32.95 -37.74 13.43
CA LEU A 327 34.40 -37.81 13.20
C LEU A 327 35.07 -38.56 14.35
N ASP A 328 35.55 -39.77 14.09
CA ASP A 328 36.31 -40.56 15.06
C ASP A 328 37.80 -40.16 15.00
N LEU A 329 38.28 -39.59 16.11
CA LEU A 329 39.67 -39.17 16.26
C LEU A 329 40.51 -40.13 17.12
N SER A 330 39.94 -41.26 17.58
CA SER A 330 40.54 -42.12 18.61
C SER A 330 41.95 -42.64 18.26
N LYS A 331 42.30 -42.70 16.98
CA LYS A 331 43.62 -43.13 16.49
C LYS A 331 44.59 -41.98 16.20
N ASN A 332 44.12 -40.73 16.18
CA ASN A 332 44.90 -39.55 15.79
C ASN A 332 45.44 -38.81 17.03
N THR A 333 46.13 -39.55 17.91
CA THR A 333 46.61 -39.04 19.21
C THR A 333 47.73 -37.99 19.11
N LYS A 334 48.32 -37.82 17.92
CA LYS A 334 49.39 -36.85 17.64
C LYS A 334 48.88 -35.48 17.15
N LEU A 335 47.57 -35.27 17.08
CA LEU A 335 47.00 -34.00 16.60
C LEU A 335 47.47 -32.80 17.44
N VAL A 336 47.92 -31.77 16.73
CA VAL A 336 48.33 -30.46 17.23
C VAL A 336 47.34 -29.38 16.78
N SER A 337 46.75 -29.54 15.59
CA SER A 337 45.74 -28.65 15.05
C SER A 337 44.58 -29.42 14.41
N LEU A 338 43.35 -29.04 14.77
CA LEU A 338 42.12 -29.55 14.20
C LEU A 338 41.20 -28.39 13.79
N ASP A 339 40.82 -28.35 12.52
CA ASP A 339 39.72 -27.54 12.01
C ASP A 339 38.66 -28.46 11.38
N CYS A 340 37.54 -28.61 12.07
CA CYS A 340 36.36 -29.31 11.57
C CYS A 340 35.13 -28.40 11.57
N SER A 341 35.34 -27.09 11.45
CA SER A 341 34.26 -26.11 11.38
C SER A 341 33.38 -26.27 10.13
N PHE A 342 32.17 -25.70 10.14
CA PHE A 342 31.22 -25.77 9.01
C PHE A 342 30.94 -27.23 8.59
N ASN A 343 30.48 -28.03 9.54
CA ASN A 343 30.05 -29.41 9.35
C ASN A 343 28.71 -29.65 10.06
N LEU A 344 28.31 -30.91 10.22
CA LEU A 344 27.04 -31.31 10.86
C LEU A 344 27.29 -32.16 12.11
N LEU A 345 28.44 -32.01 12.77
CA LEU A 345 28.82 -32.79 13.94
C LEU A 345 27.87 -32.52 15.10
N THR A 346 27.35 -33.58 15.72
CA THR A 346 26.53 -33.49 16.95
C THR A 346 27.33 -33.82 18.22
N ASN A 347 28.45 -34.50 18.05
CA ASN A 347 29.42 -34.79 19.10
C ASN A 347 30.84 -34.82 18.51
N LEU A 348 31.83 -34.56 19.36
CA LEU A 348 33.24 -34.72 19.04
C LEU A 348 33.99 -35.15 20.29
N SER A 349 34.67 -36.29 20.21
CA SER A 349 35.56 -36.77 21.27
C SER A 349 37.00 -36.54 20.88
N ILE A 350 37.74 -35.82 21.72
CA ILE A 350 39.15 -35.52 21.49
C ILE A 350 40.01 -36.51 22.27
N PRO A 351 41.00 -37.18 21.63
CA PRO A 351 41.84 -38.15 22.33
C PRO A 351 42.61 -37.55 23.48
N THR A 352 42.75 -38.31 24.57
CA THR A 352 43.58 -37.94 25.71
C THR A 352 45.07 -38.03 25.35
N GLY A 353 45.89 -37.18 25.98
CA GLY A 353 47.35 -37.18 25.79
C GLY A 353 47.85 -36.51 24.51
N ASN A 354 46.96 -35.86 23.73
CA ASN A 354 47.37 -35.10 22.55
C ASN A 354 48.01 -33.74 22.91
N LEU A 355 48.78 -33.18 21.98
CA LEU A 355 49.41 -31.86 22.10
C LEU A 355 48.57 -30.79 21.39
N LEU A 356 47.24 -30.91 21.41
CA LEU A 356 46.34 -30.04 20.65
C LEU A 356 46.48 -28.59 21.13
N MET A 357 46.95 -27.73 20.24
CA MET A 357 47.15 -26.29 20.47
C MET A 357 46.06 -25.45 19.82
N SER A 358 45.47 -25.92 18.72
CA SER A 358 44.42 -25.21 17.97
C SER A 358 43.24 -26.14 17.69
N LEU A 359 42.05 -25.70 18.11
CA LEU A 359 40.79 -26.41 17.86
C LEU A 359 39.75 -25.44 17.32
N ASN A 360 39.23 -25.71 16.13
CA ASN A 360 38.08 -25.02 15.57
C ASN A 360 36.97 -26.03 15.24
N VAL A 361 35.85 -25.90 15.96
CA VAL A 361 34.63 -26.70 15.81
C VAL A 361 33.42 -25.82 15.47
N GLY A 362 33.62 -24.55 15.12
CA GLY A 362 32.53 -23.62 14.87
C GLY A 362 31.58 -24.06 13.74
N TYR A 363 30.36 -23.56 13.71
CA TYR A 363 29.35 -23.89 12.71
C TYR A 363 29.11 -25.41 12.61
N ASN A 364 28.74 -26.03 13.74
CA ASN A 364 28.33 -27.42 13.87
C ASN A 364 27.04 -27.50 14.72
N ASN A 365 26.63 -28.71 15.10
CA ASN A 365 25.45 -28.97 15.94
C ASN A 365 25.85 -29.57 17.30
N LEU A 366 27.01 -29.16 17.86
CA LEU A 366 27.49 -29.68 19.14
C LEU A 366 26.69 -29.12 20.31
N ASN A 367 26.12 -29.99 21.14
CA ASN A 367 25.45 -29.57 22.39
C ASN A 367 26.44 -29.46 23.56
N THR A 368 27.56 -30.17 23.49
CA THR A 368 28.61 -30.20 24.51
C THR A 368 29.98 -30.31 23.83
N LEU A 369 31.01 -29.83 24.51
CA LEU A 369 32.39 -29.98 24.08
C LEU A 369 33.27 -30.19 25.31
N ASP A 370 33.83 -31.40 25.44
CA ASP A 370 34.81 -31.71 26.47
C ASP A 370 36.23 -31.45 25.96
N VAL A 371 36.87 -30.43 26.51
CA VAL A 371 38.28 -30.12 26.29
C VAL A 371 39.14 -30.38 27.53
N SER A 372 38.60 -30.97 28.59
CA SER A 372 39.23 -31.04 29.93
C SER A 372 40.69 -31.49 29.90
N THR A 373 41.04 -32.46 29.06
CA THR A 373 42.39 -33.02 28.95
C THR A 373 43.35 -32.27 28.01
N ASN A 374 42.85 -31.32 27.20
CA ASN A 374 43.63 -30.61 26.17
C ASN A 374 44.30 -29.33 26.73
N ASN A 375 45.19 -29.48 27.71
CA ASN A 375 45.78 -28.35 28.46
C ASN A 375 46.76 -27.48 27.64
N SER A 376 47.18 -27.96 26.47
CA SER A 376 48.05 -27.24 25.53
C SER A 376 47.29 -26.26 24.62
N LEU A 377 45.95 -26.20 24.68
CA LEU A 377 45.15 -25.33 23.82
C LEU A 377 45.50 -23.85 24.01
N GLN A 378 45.73 -23.18 22.89
CA GLN A 378 46.01 -21.75 22.74
C GLN A 378 44.87 -21.06 22.01
N THR A 379 44.29 -21.74 21.01
CA THR A 379 43.16 -21.23 20.21
C THR A 379 41.99 -22.19 20.29
N LEU A 380 40.81 -21.66 20.63
CA LEU A 380 39.55 -22.39 20.65
C LEU A 380 38.45 -21.59 19.94
N GLY A 381 37.95 -22.12 18.83
CA GLY A 381 36.78 -21.62 18.13
C GLY A 381 35.63 -22.63 18.23
N LEU A 382 34.50 -22.21 18.79
CA LEU A 382 33.30 -23.04 18.95
C LEU A 382 32.01 -22.31 18.55
N ALA A 383 32.13 -21.14 17.93
CA ALA A 383 31.00 -20.30 17.57
C ALA A 383 29.92 -21.03 16.74
N ARG A 384 28.66 -20.63 16.88
CA ARG A 384 27.52 -21.28 16.20
C ARG A 384 27.45 -22.78 16.45
N ASN A 385 27.34 -23.12 17.73
CA ASN A 385 26.97 -24.45 18.21
C ASN A 385 25.98 -24.29 19.36
N PRO A 386 24.99 -25.19 19.52
CA PRO A 386 24.06 -25.16 20.65
C PRO A 386 24.70 -25.61 21.99
N ILE A 387 25.94 -25.22 22.27
CA ILE A 387 26.68 -25.56 23.50
C ILE A 387 26.09 -24.79 24.67
N THR A 388 25.72 -25.51 25.74
CA THR A 388 25.08 -24.94 26.94
C THR A 388 26.05 -24.73 28.11
N SER A 389 27.18 -25.43 28.13
CA SER A 389 28.23 -25.30 29.15
C SER A 389 29.62 -25.52 28.57
N LEU A 390 30.62 -24.81 29.10
CA LEU A 390 32.02 -24.93 28.69
C LEU A 390 32.93 -24.70 29.90
N ASP A 391 33.81 -25.66 30.19
CA ASP A 391 34.84 -25.54 31.24
C ASP A 391 36.20 -25.21 30.64
N LEU A 392 36.73 -24.03 30.97
CA LEU A 392 38.03 -23.52 30.53
C LEU A 392 39.05 -23.38 31.67
N SER A 393 38.72 -23.86 32.88
CA SER A 393 39.51 -23.67 34.10
C SER A 393 40.96 -24.16 33.99
N ASN A 394 41.18 -25.26 33.26
CA ASN A 394 42.50 -25.86 33.04
C ASN A 394 43.19 -25.38 31.74
N LYS A 395 42.60 -24.45 30.99
CA LYS A 395 43.12 -23.95 29.70
C LYS A 395 44.02 -22.73 29.88
N LEU A 396 45.07 -22.90 30.69
CA LEU A 396 45.95 -21.82 31.13
C LEU A 396 46.76 -21.17 30.00
N ASN A 397 46.86 -21.85 28.84
CA ASN A 397 47.55 -21.34 27.66
C ASN A 397 46.63 -20.64 26.65
N LEU A 398 45.32 -20.60 26.89
CA LEU A 398 44.34 -20.05 25.96
C LEU A 398 44.56 -18.55 25.76
N SER A 399 44.87 -18.17 24.52
CA SER A 399 45.07 -16.78 24.10
C SER A 399 43.95 -16.25 23.21
N ASN A 400 43.23 -17.15 22.53
CA ASN A 400 42.19 -16.81 21.56
C ASN A 400 40.95 -17.68 21.80
N LEU A 401 39.82 -17.05 22.08
CA LEU A 401 38.53 -17.72 22.26
C LEU A 401 37.45 -17.08 21.40
N ASP A 402 36.78 -17.91 20.60
CA ASP A 402 35.54 -17.56 19.92
C ASP A 402 34.42 -18.51 20.35
N CYS A 403 33.46 -17.94 21.08
CA CYS A 403 32.25 -18.59 21.57
C CYS A 403 31.00 -17.77 21.23
N GLY A 404 31.00 -17.09 20.08
CA GLY A 404 29.81 -16.38 19.62
C GLY A 404 28.67 -17.33 19.19
N GLN A 405 27.42 -16.92 19.32
CA GLN A 405 26.25 -17.71 18.89
C GLN A 405 26.20 -19.12 19.49
N THR A 406 26.38 -19.20 20.81
CA THR A 406 26.20 -20.41 21.61
C THR A 406 24.99 -20.26 22.53
N LEU A 407 24.68 -21.31 23.30
CA LEU A 407 23.62 -21.32 24.32
C LEU A 407 24.19 -21.31 25.74
N LEU A 408 25.41 -20.78 25.90
CA LEU A 408 26.06 -20.63 27.20
C LEU A 408 25.24 -19.68 28.08
N LYS A 409 24.87 -20.14 29.28
CA LYS A 409 24.23 -19.29 30.30
C LYS A 409 25.25 -18.44 31.05
N THR A 410 26.42 -19.01 31.32
CA THR A 410 27.52 -18.37 32.03
C THR A 410 28.85 -18.76 31.39
N LEU A 411 29.82 -17.86 31.42
CA LEU A 411 31.18 -18.15 30.94
C LEU A 411 32.24 -17.62 31.92
N ASP A 412 33.08 -18.51 32.43
CA ASP A 412 34.21 -18.16 33.28
C ASP A 412 35.54 -18.31 32.51
N VAL A 413 36.22 -17.19 32.31
CA VAL A 413 37.56 -17.13 31.69
C VAL A 413 38.61 -16.52 32.62
N SER A 414 38.33 -16.48 33.94
CA SER A 414 39.21 -15.89 34.96
C SER A 414 40.57 -16.59 35.10
N LYS A 415 40.66 -17.86 34.70
CA LYS A 415 41.93 -18.62 34.72
C LYS A 415 42.74 -18.48 33.43
N ASN A 416 42.13 -17.96 32.36
CA ASN A 416 42.77 -17.82 31.05
C ASN A 416 43.57 -16.51 30.97
N THR A 417 44.62 -16.40 31.78
CA THR A 417 45.45 -15.19 31.97
C THR A 417 46.22 -14.75 30.71
N LYS A 418 46.30 -15.61 29.68
CA LYS A 418 46.93 -15.31 28.39
C LYS A 418 45.96 -14.81 27.32
N LEU A 419 44.68 -14.66 27.63
CA LEU A 419 43.66 -14.25 26.67
C LEU A 419 43.97 -12.85 26.11
N THR A 420 44.03 -12.73 24.78
CA THR A 420 44.30 -11.49 24.04
C THR A 420 43.19 -11.17 23.03
N THR A 421 42.52 -12.20 22.51
CA THR A 421 41.36 -12.11 21.61
C THR A 421 40.17 -12.83 22.25
N PHE A 422 39.01 -12.17 22.28
CA PHE A 422 37.80 -12.72 22.88
C PHE A 422 36.53 -12.32 22.13
N TRP A 423 35.94 -13.29 21.44
CA TRP A 423 34.69 -13.16 20.70
C TRP A 423 33.59 -13.93 21.43
N CYS A 424 32.68 -13.19 22.05
CA CYS A 424 31.56 -13.74 22.81
C CYS A 424 30.32 -12.90 22.51
N SER A 425 29.96 -12.82 21.23
CA SER A 425 28.82 -12.04 20.74
C SER A 425 27.65 -12.93 20.38
N ASN A 426 26.45 -12.35 20.28
CA ASN A 426 25.27 -13.04 19.76
C ASN A 426 24.86 -14.29 20.58
N ASN A 427 25.09 -14.29 21.90
CA ASN A 427 24.62 -15.34 22.81
C ASN A 427 23.31 -14.89 23.48
N SER A 428 22.18 -15.41 23.02
CA SER A 428 20.85 -14.96 23.44
C SER A 428 20.54 -15.19 24.92
N VAL A 429 21.10 -16.25 25.51
CA VAL A 429 20.85 -16.69 26.89
C VAL A 429 22.03 -16.46 27.84
N LEU A 430 23.10 -15.80 27.38
CA LEU A 430 24.28 -15.55 28.20
C LEU A 430 23.98 -14.44 29.20
N GLU A 431 23.98 -14.78 30.48
CA GLU A 431 23.64 -13.87 31.57
C GLU A 431 24.88 -13.22 32.19
N GLN A 432 26.00 -13.96 32.26
CA GLN A 432 27.17 -13.57 33.03
C GLN A 432 28.49 -13.99 32.37
N ILE A 433 29.47 -13.09 32.42
CA ILE A 433 30.86 -13.36 32.02
C ILE A 433 31.79 -13.01 33.19
N ASN A 434 32.66 -13.94 33.57
CA ASN A 434 33.79 -13.66 34.46
C ASN A 434 35.07 -13.47 33.64
N LEU A 435 35.37 -12.21 33.30
CA LEU A 435 36.55 -11.77 32.55
C LEU A 435 37.67 -11.26 33.47
N LYS A 436 37.59 -11.49 34.78
CA LYS A 436 38.59 -11.06 35.78
C LYS A 436 39.82 -11.98 35.75
N ASN A 437 40.59 -11.88 34.67
CA ASN A 437 41.70 -12.78 34.35
C ASN A 437 43.09 -12.16 34.58
N GLY A 438 43.16 -11.01 35.25
CA GLY A 438 44.39 -10.25 35.47
C GLY A 438 45.01 -9.66 34.19
N ASN A 439 44.30 -9.70 33.06
CA ASN A 439 44.83 -9.35 31.74
C ASN A 439 43.93 -8.38 30.95
N ASN A 440 42.94 -7.75 31.59
CA ASN A 440 42.02 -6.83 30.91
C ASN A 440 42.71 -5.71 30.12
N THR A 441 43.82 -5.15 30.61
CA THR A 441 44.54 -4.09 29.88
C THR A 441 45.33 -4.58 28.66
N LYS A 442 45.56 -5.89 28.54
CA LYS A 442 46.27 -6.50 27.40
C LYS A 442 45.35 -7.15 26.37
N LEU A 443 44.04 -7.21 26.63
CA LEU A 443 43.05 -7.60 25.62
C LEU A 443 43.07 -6.57 24.50
N ASN A 444 43.23 -7.02 23.26
CA ASN A 444 43.17 -6.13 22.12
C ASN A 444 41.73 -5.65 21.95
N VAL A 445 41.49 -4.34 22.15
CA VAL A 445 40.16 -3.75 22.05
C VAL A 445 39.54 -3.96 20.65
N LYS A 446 40.35 -4.12 19.60
CA LYS A 446 39.85 -4.45 18.26
C LYS A 446 39.28 -5.86 18.15
N ASP A 447 39.71 -6.77 19.03
CA ASP A 447 39.39 -8.19 19.03
C ASP A 447 38.55 -8.61 20.25
N LEU A 448 37.89 -7.64 20.91
CA LEU A 448 36.94 -7.85 21.99
C LEU A 448 35.51 -7.56 21.50
N TYR A 449 34.64 -8.56 21.54
CA TYR A 449 33.26 -8.45 21.09
C TYR A 449 32.32 -9.13 22.10
N LEU A 450 31.58 -8.33 22.87
CA LEU A 450 30.61 -8.74 23.90
C LEU A 450 29.20 -8.19 23.61
N THR A 451 28.93 -7.78 22.36
CA THR A 451 27.65 -7.22 21.93
C THR A 451 26.68 -8.30 21.48
N SER A 452 25.40 -7.93 21.35
CA SER A 452 24.31 -8.82 20.92
C SER A 452 24.08 -9.98 21.89
N ASN A 453 24.35 -9.80 23.17
CA ASN A 453 24.04 -10.72 24.26
C ASN A 453 22.88 -10.15 25.10
N PRO A 454 21.63 -10.25 24.62
CA PRO A 454 20.47 -9.57 25.20
C PRO A 454 20.18 -9.93 26.66
N SER A 455 20.59 -11.12 27.12
CA SER A 455 20.46 -11.56 28.51
C SER A 455 21.63 -11.15 29.41
N LEU A 456 22.72 -10.62 28.85
CA LEU A 456 23.94 -10.33 29.59
C LEU A 456 23.74 -9.09 30.46
N TYR A 457 23.72 -9.29 31.77
CA TYR A 457 23.55 -8.19 32.73
C TYR A 457 24.84 -7.88 33.49
N CYS A 458 25.77 -8.84 33.56
CA CYS A 458 26.97 -8.71 34.37
C CYS A 458 28.23 -9.25 33.70
N ILE A 459 29.27 -8.41 33.70
CA ILE A 459 30.62 -8.75 33.23
C ILE A 459 31.57 -8.42 34.38
N THR A 460 32.11 -9.45 35.03
CA THR A 460 33.13 -9.28 36.07
C THR A 460 34.48 -8.99 35.41
N VAL A 461 35.16 -7.93 35.83
CA VAL A 461 36.40 -7.40 35.24
C VAL A 461 37.45 -7.13 36.32
N ASP A 462 38.71 -6.97 35.89
CA ASP A 462 39.85 -6.65 36.76
C ASP A 462 39.77 -5.19 37.26
N ASP A 463 39.46 -4.25 36.37
CA ASP A 463 39.38 -2.81 36.64
C ASP A 463 38.13 -2.22 35.96
N VAL A 464 37.13 -1.88 36.78
CA VAL A 464 35.84 -1.34 36.31
C VAL A 464 36.03 0.01 35.61
N ALA A 465 36.93 0.87 36.10
CA ALA A 465 37.15 2.18 35.51
C ALA A 465 37.76 2.04 34.11
N TYR A 466 38.79 1.21 33.98
CA TYR A 466 39.41 0.91 32.68
C TYR A 466 38.38 0.33 31.68
N SER A 467 37.62 -0.69 32.09
CA SER A 467 36.61 -1.32 31.23
C SER A 467 35.50 -0.35 30.84
N THR A 468 35.02 0.48 31.77
CA THR A 468 33.98 1.49 31.49
C THR A 468 34.47 2.53 30.49
N THR A 469 35.73 2.95 30.55
CA THR A 469 36.30 3.91 29.59
C THR A 469 36.59 3.29 28.23
N ASN A 470 37.16 2.08 28.18
CA ASN A 470 37.71 1.52 26.94
C ASN A 470 36.77 0.53 26.23
N TRP A 471 35.82 -0.07 26.94
CA TRP A 471 34.97 -1.15 26.42
C TRP A 471 33.48 -0.81 26.39
N LEU A 472 33.10 0.46 26.61
CA LEU A 472 31.69 0.87 26.66
C LEU A 472 30.92 0.44 25.40
N ALA A 473 31.52 0.60 24.22
CA ALA A 473 30.94 0.23 22.93
C ALA A 473 31.10 -1.27 22.57
N LYS A 474 31.68 -2.07 23.47
CA LYS A 474 31.97 -3.50 23.22
C LYS A 474 30.98 -4.45 23.88
N LYS A 475 30.02 -3.92 24.65
CA LYS A 475 28.97 -4.66 25.35
C LYS A 475 27.59 -4.09 25.00
N ASP A 476 26.53 -4.81 25.32
CA ASP A 476 25.18 -4.26 25.24
C ASP A 476 24.94 -3.17 26.29
N LEU A 477 23.94 -2.33 26.03
CA LEU A 477 23.64 -1.14 26.84
C LEU A 477 23.46 -1.50 28.33
N TYR A 478 22.75 -2.60 28.61
CA TYR A 478 22.32 -3.00 29.96
C TYR A 478 23.33 -3.89 30.71
N ALA A 479 24.35 -4.41 30.04
CA ALA A 479 25.40 -5.20 30.69
C ALA A 479 26.27 -4.28 31.55
N ASN A 480 26.56 -4.65 32.79
CA ASN A 480 27.38 -3.81 33.67
C ASN A 480 28.75 -4.43 33.95
N PHE A 481 29.77 -3.59 34.00
CA PHE A 481 31.10 -3.99 34.49
C PHE A 481 31.14 -3.92 36.01
N THR A 482 31.67 -4.95 36.66
CA THR A 482 31.82 -5.02 38.12
C THR A 482 33.14 -5.68 38.51
N ALA A 483 33.70 -5.30 39.66
CA ALA A 483 34.88 -5.96 40.24
C ALA A 483 34.50 -7.12 41.17
N ALA A 484 33.24 -7.14 41.64
CA ALA A 484 32.66 -8.18 42.49
C ALA A 484 31.97 -9.25 41.65
N ALA A 485 31.81 -10.45 42.23
CA ALA A 485 31.08 -11.52 41.57
C ALA A 485 29.64 -11.07 41.23
N CYS A 486 29.15 -11.49 40.07
CA CYS A 486 27.77 -11.26 39.65
C CYS A 486 26.81 -11.83 40.70
N SER A 487 25.93 -10.97 41.24
CA SER A 487 24.86 -11.38 42.15
C SER A 487 23.67 -11.84 41.31
N ALA A 488 22.95 -12.88 41.76
CA ALA A 488 21.75 -13.35 41.08
C ALA A 488 20.80 -12.16 40.80
N SER A 489 20.39 -12.03 39.55
CA SER A 489 19.52 -10.94 39.12
C SER A 489 18.07 -11.23 39.49
N ASP A 490 17.40 -10.25 40.10
CA ASP A 490 15.95 -10.28 40.26
C ASP A 490 15.28 -10.04 38.91
N TYR A 491 14.28 -10.86 38.62
CA TYR A 491 13.41 -10.72 37.46
C TYR A 491 12.00 -10.36 37.91
N THR A 492 11.36 -9.50 37.12
CA THR A 492 9.94 -9.22 37.19
C THR A 492 9.25 -10.04 36.12
N LEU A 493 8.22 -10.80 36.49
CA LEU A 493 7.42 -11.56 35.54
C LEU A 493 6.56 -10.60 34.70
N ILE A 494 6.57 -10.79 33.39
CA ILE A 494 5.78 -10.07 32.39
C ILE A 494 5.03 -11.14 31.57
N PRO A 495 3.97 -11.76 32.11
CA PRO A 495 3.32 -12.91 31.48
C PRO A 495 2.57 -12.57 30.18
N ASP A 496 2.21 -11.30 29.99
CA ASP A 496 1.56 -10.82 28.78
C ASP A 496 2.58 -10.60 27.66
N SER A 497 2.50 -11.43 26.63
CA SER A 497 3.35 -11.37 25.44
C SER A 497 3.27 -10.02 24.72
N GLY A 498 2.10 -9.35 24.72
CA GLY A 498 1.93 -8.03 24.12
C GLY A 498 2.68 -6.94 24.89
N PHE A 499 2.62 -6.99 26.23
CA PHE A 499 3.35 -6.10 27.12
C PHE A 499 4.86 -6.31 26.94
N GLU A 500 5.34 -7.54 26.99
CA GLU A 500 6.76 -7.86 26.81
C GLU A 500 7.28 -7.43 25.44
N LYS A 501 6.55 -7.72 24.35
CA LYS A 501 6.87 -7.22 23.00
C LYS A 501 6.98 -5.71 22.94
N THR A 502 6.11 -5.01 23.68
CA THR A 502 6.16 -3.55 23.77
C THR A 502 7.43 -3.11 24.48
N LEU A 503 7.81 -3.76 25.60
CA LEU A 503 9.08 -3.51 26.30
C LEU A 503 10.29 -3.75 25.40
N ILE A 504 10.26 -4.78 24.55
CA ILE A 504 11.31 -5.02 23.54
C ILE A 504 11.35 -3.88 22.52
N ALA A 505 10.19 -3.47 22.00
CA ALA A 505 10.09 -2.43 20.96
C ALA A 505 10.58 -1.06 21.43
N ILE A 506 10.38 -0.72 22.71
CA ILE A 506 10.89 0.52 23.32
C ILE A 506 12.32 0.38 23.86
N GLY A 507 12.96 -0.78 23.70
CA GLY A 507 14.33 -1.02 24.16
C GLY A 507 14.48 -1.07 25.68
N ILE A 508 13.47 -1.58 26.39
CA ILE A 508 13.57 -1.90 27.82
C ILE A 508 13.91 -3.38 28.00
N ASP A 509 13.41 -4.23 27.12
CA ASP A 509 13.76 -5.65 27.08
C ASP A 509 14.40 -6.05 25.75
N ALA A 510 14.88 -7.28 25.66
CA ALA A 510 15.66 -7.75 24.52
C ALA A 510 15.28 -9.15 24.04
N VAL A 511 14.50 -9.90 24.82
CA VAL A 511 13.92 -11.21 24.45
C VAL A 511 12.48 -11.28 24.94
N GLU A 512 11.67 -12.12 24.30
CA GLU A 512 10.31 -12.45 24.74
C GLU A 512 10.37 -13.77 25.52
N ASP A 513 10.61 -13.71 26.83
CA ASP A 513 10.78 -14.89 27.69
C ASP A 513 9.86 -14.88 28.95
N GLY A 514 8.86 -14.01 28.95
CA GLY A 514 7.86 -13.83 30.00
C GLY A 514 8.36 -13.05 31.23
N LYS A 515 9.51 -12.37 31.13
CA LYS A 515 10.13 -11.69 32.27
C LYS A 515 11.11 -10.61 31.81
N VAL A 516 11.30 -9.59 32.64
CA VAL A 516 12.30 -8.55 32.43
C VAL A 516 13.19 -8.43 33.66
N PHE A 517 14.46 -8.09 33.48
CA PHE A 517 15.33 -7.78 34.61
C PHE A 517 14.76 -6.60 35.42
N THR A 518 14.52 -6.79 36.71
CA THR A 518 13.95 -5.75 37.59
C THR A 518 14.83 -4.49 37.62
N SER A 519 16.14 -4.65 37.47
CA SER A 519 17.09 -3.53 37.37
C SER A 519 16.90 -2.67 36.11
N ARG A 520 16.33 -3.21 35.02
CA ARG A 520 16.05 -2.45 33.79
C ARG A 520 14.82 -1.55 33.92
N ILE A 521 13.84 -1.97 34.70
CA ILE A 521 12.54 -1.28 34.84
C ILE A 521 12.42 -0.41 36.09
N SER A 522 13.15 -0.72 37.15
CA SER A 522 13.04 -0.03 38.46
C SER A 522 13.39 1.47 38.42
N ASN A 523 14.17 1.91 37.43
CA ASN A 523 14.56 3.32 37.26
C ASN A 523 13.78 4.07 36.17
N ILE A 524 12.82 3.40 35.49
CA ILE A 524 12.02 4.00 34.42
C ILE A 524 10.99 4.95 35.01
N LYS A 525 11.00 6.20 34.54
CA LYS A 525 10.09 7.27 35.01
C LYS A 525 8.89 7.50 34.11
N ASP A 526 9.02 7.20 32.82
CA ASP A 526 7.95 7.36 31.83
C ASP A 526 7.83 6.07 31.04
N LEU A 527 6.64 5.49 31.05
CA LEU A 527 6.30 4.30 30.29
C LEU A 527 5.11 4.61 29.40
N ASN A 528 5.39 4.77 28.10
CA ASN A 528 4.36 4.94 27.08
C ASN A 528 4.18 3.65 26.29
N LEU A 529 3.04 2.99 26.49
CA LEU A 529 2.65 1.77 25.80
C LEU A 529 1.77 2.04 24.57
N SER A 530 1.47 3.30 24.25
CA SER A 530 0.64 3.68 23.11
C SER A 530 1.41 3.67 21.78
N GLY A 531 0.69 3.36 20.68
CA GLY A 531 1.26 3.32 19.33
C GLY A 531 1.76 1.95 18.85
N TYR A 532 1.54 0.89 19.64
CA TYR A 532 1.97 -0.46 19.32
C TYR A 532 0.78 -1.43 19.19
N ASN A 533 0.70 -2.12 18.06
CA ASN A 533 -0.38 -3.08 17.75
C ASN A 533 -0.10 -4.48 18.31
N PHE A 534 0.40 -4.59 19.55
CA PHE A 534 0.79 -5.88 20.16
C PHE A 534 -0.29 -6.54 21.04
N ASN A 535 -1.51 -5.99 21.06
CA ASN A 535 -2.65 -6.46 21.86
C ASN A 535 -2.28 -6.81 23.33
N ILE A 536 -2.08 -5.77 24.14
CA ILE A 536 -1.82 -5.93 25.58
C ILE A 536 -3.15 -6.16 26.30
N VAL A 537 -3.27 -7.23 27.07
CA VAL A 537 -4.49 -7.56 27.83
C VAL A 537 -4.27 -7.62 29.34
N ASP A 538 -3.02 -7.77 29.78
CA ASP A 538 -2.57 -7.79 31.17
C ASP A 538 -1.27 -6.97 31.38
N LEU A 539 -1.21 -6.19 32.46
CA LEU A 539 -0.04 -5.39 32.86
C LEU A 539 0.64 -5.92 34.13
N THR A 540 0.45 -7.20 34.46
CA THR A 540 1.21 -7.87 35.53
C THR A 540 2.71 -7.58 35.38
N GLY A 541 3.33 -7.15 36.48
CA GLY A 541 4.73 -6.69 36.54
C GLY A 541 4.92 -5.17 36.50
N ILE A 542 3.86 -4.39 36.24
CA ILE A 542 3.91 -2.92 36.31
C ILE A 542 4.28 -2.39 37.71
N ASP A 543 4.02 -3.16 38.76
CA ASP A 543 4.34 -2.85 40.15
C ASP A 543 5.86 -2.73 40.42
N ALA A 544 6.68 -3.40 39.61
CA ALA A 544 8.14 -3.33 39.70
C ALA A 544 8.75 -2.08 39.07
N PHE A 545 7.96 -1.27 38.33
CA PHE A 545 8.35 0.07 37.86
C PHE A 545 8.26 1.07 39.03
N THR A 546 9.14 0.89 40.02
CA THR A 546 9.08 1.61 41.31
C THR A 546 9.39 3.11 41.21
N ALA A 547 10.11 3.55 40.16
CA ALA A 547 10.36 4.96 39.87
C ALA A 547 9.34 5.62 38.92
N LEU A 548 8.27 4.92 38.53
CA LEU A 548 7.34 5.38 37.49
C LEU A 548 6.57 6.65 37.92
N GLU A 549 6.71 7.71 37.12
CA GLU A 549 6.03 9.00 37.31
C GLU A 549 4.91 9.20 36.26
N SER A 550 4.98 8.53 35.12
CA SER A 550 4.03 8.67 34.00
C SER A 550 3.76 7.31 33.35
N LEU A 551 2.48 6.92 33.26
CA LEU A 551 2.04 5.70 32.58
C LEU A 551 0.96 6.06 31.56
N LYS A 552 1.18 5.68 30.30
CA LYS A 552 0.19 5.76 29.23
C LYS A 552 -0.11 4.38 28.65
N MET A 553 -1.37 3.98 28.72
CA MET A 553 -1.87 2.70 28.24
C MET A 553 -2.00 2.65 26.70
N PRO A 554 -2.00 1.45 26.09
CA PRO A 554 -2.11 1.30 24.64
C PRO A 554 -3.49 1.71 24.10
N TYR A 555 -3.51 2.49 23.02
CA TYR A 555 -4.73 2.74 22.25
C TYR A 555 -4.85 1.76 21.08
N ASN A 556 -5.52 0.64 21.30
CA ASN A 556 -5.71 -0.42 20.29
C ASN A 556 -7.19 -0.64 19.95
N GLY A 557 -7.93 0.43 19.67
CA GLY A 557 -9.28 0.32 19.11
C GLY A 557 -10.31 -0.38 20.03
N MET A 558 -10.18 -0.17 21.35
CA MET A 558 -10.91 -0.78 22.50
C MET A 558 -10.13 -1.92 23.18
N SER A 559 -9.06 -1.60 23.92
CA SER A 559 -8.16 -2.61 24.53
C SER A 559 -8.85 -3.58 25.49
N ASP A 560 -8.53 -4.87 25.44
CA ASP A 560 -9.08 -5.94 26.29
C ASP A 560 -8.72 -5.84 27.80
N ILE A 561 -7.97 -4.82 28.22
CA ILE A 561 -7.58 -4.62 29.61
C ILE A 561 -8.84 -4.27 30.44
N THR A 562 -9.21 -5.19 31.32
CA THR A 562 -10.42 -5.08 32.17
C THR A 562 -10.11 -4.71 33.63
N SER A 563 -8.85 -4.83 34.04
CA SER A 563 -8.35 -4.45 35.36
C SER A 563 -6.96 -3.81 35.27
N LEU A 564 -6.69 -2.87 36.17
CA LEU A 564 -5.39 -2.21 36.30
C LEU A 564 -5.05 -2.06 37.79
N ASP A 565 -3.91 -2.59 38.22
CA ASP A 565 -3.36 -2.37 39.56
C ASP A 565 -2.10 -1.50 39.46
N VAL A 566 -2.22 -0.26 39.95
CA VAL A 566 -1.11 0.71 40.05
C VAL A 566 -0.76 1.03 41.51
N SER A 567 -1.24 0.22 42.47
CA SER A 567 -1.15 0.51 43.90
C SER A 567 0.29 0.58 44.43
N LYS A 568 1.26 0.03 43.69
CA LYS A 568 2.70 0.05 44.00
C LYS A 568 3.48 1.15 43.28
N ASN A 569 2.91 1.80 42.27
CA ASN A 569 3.54 2.92 41.56
C ASN A 569 3.31 4.23 42.34
N LEU A 570 3.89 4.32 43.54
CA LEU A 570 3.63 5.40 44.50
C LEU A 570 4.07 6.79 44.02
N LEU A 571 4.97 6.86 43.05
CA LEU A 571 5.49 8.09 42.46
C LEU A 571 4.69 8.58 41.24
N LEU A 572 3.63 7.85 40.84
CA LEU A 572 2.86 8.14 39.64
C LEU A 572 2.17 9.50 39.73
N LYS A 573 2.55 10.41 38.83
CA LYS A 573 2.00 11.77 38.67
C LYS A 573 0.99 11.85 37.53
N LYS A 574 1.17 11.02 36.50
CA LYS A 574 0.29 10.97 35.32
C LYS A 574 -0.14 9.55 35.05
N LEU A 575 -1.45 9.34 34.94
CA LEU A 575 -2.03 8.08 34.51
C LEU A 575 -3.03 8.34 33.39
N ASP A 576 -2.70 7.85 32.20
CA ASP A 576 -3.62 7.75 31.08
C ASP A 576 -3.94 6.27 30.84
N CYS A 577 -5.08 5.85 31.37
CA CYS A 577 -5.69 4.54 31.16
C CYS A 577 -7.00 4.67 30.36
N SER A 578 -7.07 5.63 29.45
CA SER A 578 -8.23 5.85 28.60
C SER A 578 -8.37 4.77 27.52
N GLN A 579 -9.60 4.61 27.01
CA GLN A 579 -9.95 3.71 25.91
C GLN A 579 -9.66 2.23 26.20
N SER A 580 -9.81 1.88 27.48
CA SER A 580 -9.76 0.50 27.98
C SER A 580 -11.15 -0.03 28.32
N LEU A 581 -11.23 -1.29 28.76
CA LEU A 581 -12.47 -1.93 29.18
C LEU A 581 -12.59 -2.01 30.71
N LEU A 582 -11.91 -1.10 31.42
CA LEU A 582 -11.89 -1.09 32.88
C LEU A 582 -13.30 -0.92 33.42
N THR A 583 -13.65 -1.72 34.42
CA THR A 583 -14.92 -1.60 35.16
C THR A 583 -14.73 -1.00 36.55
N THR A 584 -13.50 -1.05 37.06
CA THR A 584 -13.05 -0.50 38.34
C THR A 584 -11.63 0.03 38.18
N LEU A 585 -11.25 0.98 39.04
CA LEU A 585 -9.91 1.53 39.12
C LEU A 585 -9.68 2.02 40.56
N ASP A 586 -8.60 1.59 41.20
CA ASP A 586 -8.17 2.07 42.52
C ASP A 586 -6.90 2.92 42.37
N VAL A 587 -7.01 4.22 42.66
CA VAL A 587 -5.91 5.19 42.66
C VAL A 587 -5.60 5.72 44.07
N SER A 588 -6.14 5.09 45.12
CA SER A 588 -6.05 5.58 46.50
C SER A 588 -4.62 5.62 47.06
N LYS A 589 -3.68 4.88 46.43
CA LYS A 589 -2.25 4.85 46.79
C LYS A 589 -1.39 5.79 45.95
N ASN A 590 -1.88 6.26 44.81
CA ASN A 590 -1.14 7.13 43.89
C ASN A 590 -1.31 8.61 44.30
N LEU A 591 -0.84 8.95 45.50
CA LEU A 591 -1.03 10.26 46.14
C LEU A 591 -0.34 11.41 45.38
N ALA A 592 0.61 11.09 44.51
CA ALA A 592 1.34 12.03 43.66
C ALA A 592 0.59 12.41 42.36
N LEU A 593 -0.57 11.81 42.06
CA LEU A 593 -1.31 12.07 40.82
C LEU A 593 -1.68 13.55 40.68
N VAL A 594 -1.27 14.12 39.55
CA VAL A 594 -1.58 15.48 39.06
C VAL A 594 -2.53 15.40 37.87
N GLU A 595 -2.42 14.34 37.07
CA GLU A 595 -3.26 14.13 35.88
C GLU A 595 -3.77 12.69 35.86
N LEU A 596 -5.09 12.53 35.76
CA LEU A 596 -5.75 11.24 35.67
C LEU A 596 -6.75 11.26 34.52
N ASN A 597 -6.50 10.42 33.51
CA ASN A 597 -7.40 10.19 32.39
C ASN A 597 -7.80 8.71 32.35
N PHE A 598 -9.08 8.45 32.55
CA PHE A 598 -9.68 7.12 32.35
C PHE A 598 -10.91 7.21 31.44
N ALA A 599 -10.90 8.15 30.49
CA ALA A 599 -11.98 8.33 29.55
C ALA A 599 -12.23 7.05 28.71
N TYR A 600 -13.46 6.88 28.19
CA TYR A 600 -13.82 5.73 27.35
C TYR A 600 -13.59 4.37 28.02
N ASN A 601 -14.05 4.24 29.26
CA ASN A 601 -14.04 2.99 30.02
C ASN A 601 -15.47 2.60 30.44
N LYS A 602 -15.62 1.61 31.34
CA LYS A 602 -16.91 1.12 31.84
C LYS A 602 -17.08 1.34 33.34
N LEU A 603 -16.38 2.31 33.94
CA LEU A 603 -16.44 2.56 35.39
C LEU A 603 -17.82 3.07 35.80
N LYS A 604 -18.35 2.52 36.89
CA LYS A 604 -19.60 2.99 37.53
C LYS A 604 -19.36 3.95 38.68
N THR A 605 -18.20 3.83 39.33
CA THR A 605 -17.78 4.64 40.48
C THR A 605 -16.26 4.81 40.43
N ILE A 606 -15.77 5.88 41.06
CA ILE A 606 -14.36 6.14 41.27
C ILE A 606 -14.20 6.93 42.59
N ASP A 607 -13.16 6.61 43.37
CA ASP A 607 -12.77 7.40 44.55
C ASP A 607 -11.47 8.13 44.26
N VAL A 608 -11.54 9.45 44.10
CA VAL A 608 -10.39 10.35 43.91
C VAL A 608 -10.07 11.18 45.16
N SER A 609 -10.70 10.87 46.31
CA SER A 609 -10.63 11.68 47.52
C SER A 609 -9.23 11.76 48.15
N LYS A 610 -8.33 10.84 47.77
CA LYS A 610 -6.93 10.80 48.24
C LYS A 610 -5.94 11.49 47.31
N ASN A 611 -6.33 11.79 46.07
CA ASN A 611 -5.46 12.39 45.05
C ASN A 611 -5.50 13.92 45.17
N LEU A 612 -5.00 14.45 46.28
CA LEU A 612 -5.14 15.87 46.64
C LEU A 612 -4.39 16.83 45.68
N SER A 613 -3.39 16.31 44.97
CA SER A 613 -2.58 17.05 44.00
C SER A 613 -3.19 17.10 42.58
N LEU A 614 -4.36 16.50 42.38
CA LEU A 614 -4.97 16.35 41.06
C LEU A 614 -5.36 17.72 40.47
N GLU A 615 -4.77 18.06 39.33
CA GLU A 615 -5.04 19.29 38.57
C GLU A 615 -5.92 19.03 37.35
N THR A 616 -5.81 17.85 36.73
CA THR A 616 -6.62 17.46 35.57
C THR A 616 -7.25 16.09 35.81
N LEU A 617 -8.56 16.03 35.61
CA LEU A 617 -9.34 14.80 35.69
C LEU A 617 -10.22 14.65 34.45
N ASP A 618 -9.97 13.61 33.68
CA ASP A 618 -10.85 13.19 32.59
C ASP A 618 -11.48 11.84 32.90
N CYS A 619 -12.79 11.87 33.14
CA CYS A 619 -13.62 10.71 33.42
C CYS A 619 -14.72 10.53 32.36
N SER A 620 -14.56 11.17 31.18
CA SER A 620 -15.55 11.18 30.11
C SER A 620 -15.85 9.79 29.57
N TYR A 621 -17.00 9.59 28.93
CA TYR A 621 -17.37 8.33 28.28
C TYR A 621 -17.28 7.10 29.21
N ASN A 622 -17.73 7.26 30.47
CA ASN A 622 -17.87 6.19 31.46
C ASN A 622 -19.34 5.98 31.87
N ARG A 623 -19.59 5.10 32.84
CA ARG A 623 -20.92 4.78 33.39
C ARG A 623 -21.13 5.38 34.79
N LEU A 624 -20.45 6.50 35.10
CA LEU A 624 -20.52 7.14 36.40
C LEU A 624 -21.91 7.74 36.64
N THR A 625 -22.52 7.42 37.78
CA THR A 625 -23.78 8.04 38.24
C THR A 625 -23.57 9.23 39.17
N ASN A 626 -22.40 9.28 39.81
CA ASN A 626 -21.91 10.36 40.66
C ASN A 626 -20.37 10.42 40.63
N ILE A 627 -19.81 11.58 40.91
CA ILE A 627 -18.37 11.78 41.13
C ILE A 627 -18.15 12.84 42.22
N ASP A 628 -17.38 12.50 43.26
CA ASP A 628 -17.01 13.44 44.34
C ASP A 628 -15.60 13.98 44.08
N VAL A 629 -15.53 15.25 43.69
CA VAL A 629 -14.27 16.00 43.47
C VAL A 629 -13.98 17.02 44.57
N THR A 630 -14.75 17.02 45.67
CA THR A 630 -14.71 18.08 46.70
C THR A 630 -13.41 18.10 47.50
N LYS A 631 -12.60 17.04 47.42
CA LYS A 631 -11.27 16.94 48.05
C LYS A 631 -10.13 17.36 47.12
N ASN A 632 -10.35 17.44 45.81
CA ASN A 632 -9.33 17.76 44.81
C ASN A 632 -9.22 19.29 44.64
N LEU A 633 -8.75 19.97 45.68
CA LEU A 633 -8.74 21.45 45.73
C LEU A 633 -7.85 22.10 44.66
N ALA A 634 -6.85 21.36 44.14
CA ALA A 634 -5.96 21.80 43.07
C ALA A 634 -6.54 21.65 41.66
N LEU A 635 -7.76 21.09 41.52
CA LEU A 635 -8.35 20.76 40.22
C LEU A 635 -8.59 22.01 39.37
N LYS A 636 -7.95 22.06 38.20
CA LYS A 636 -8.06 23.12 37.19
C LYS A 636 -8.95 22.71 36.03
N LYS A 637 -8.92 21.44 35.64
CA LYS A 637 -9.68 20.92 34.50
C LYS A 637 -10.44 19.66 34.87
N LEU A 638 -11.74 19.67 34.55
CA LEU A 638 -12.63 18.54 34.78
C LEU A 638 -13.44 18.24 33.52
N TYR A 639 -13.29 17.02 33.03
CA TYR A 639 -14.02 16.50 31.88
C TYR A 639 -14.88 15.33 32.33
N THR A 640 -16.19 15.47 32.18
CA THR A 640 -17.17 14.44 32.57
C THR A 640 -18.17 14.16 31.43
N THR A 641 -17.79 14.39 30.18
CA THR A 641 -18.68 14.21 29.01
C THR A 641 -19.33 12.84 29.05
N GLY A 642 -20.66 12.81 28.97
CA GLY A 642 -21.44 11.60 29.14
C GLY A 642 -21.64 10.84 27.84
N ALA A 643 -21.31 9.56 27.76
CA ALA A 643 -21.68 8.77 26.59
C ALA A 643 -21.53 7.27 26.88
N ASN A 644 -22.63 6.54 26.68
CA ASN A 644 -22.74 5.10 26.85
C ASN A 644 -22.89 4.41 25.48
N ALA A 645 -21.86 4.48 24.63
CA ALA A 645 -21.88 3.75 23.36
C ALA A 645 -21.89 2.22 23.64
N GLU A 646 -23.07 1.61 23.59
CA GLU A 646 -23.21 0.18 23.27
C GLU A 646 -23.67 0.09 21.81
N GLY A 647 -23.02 -0.80 21.05
CA GLY A 647 -23.15 -1.04 19.60
C GLY A 647 -24.35 -0.46 18.83
N ASN A 648 -24.03 0.16 17.70
CA ASN A 648 -24.88 0.45 16.54
C ASN A 648 -26.30 1.00 16.80
N GLY A 649 -26.37 2.31 17.06
CA GLY A 649 -27.51 3.15 16.65
C GLY A 649 -28.34 3.75 17.78
N ASN A 650 -27.86 4.87 18.34
CA ASN A 650 -28.53 5.85 19.25
C ASN A 650 -28.90 5.33 20.67
N LEU A 651 -28.37 5.85 21.79
CA LEU A 651 -27.89 7.20 22.15
C LEU A 651 -26.76 7.16 23.18
N GLU A 652 -25.74 7.98 22.94
CA GLU A 652 -24.54 8.26 23.75
C GLU A 652 -24.83 9.27 24.88
N LYS A 653 -25.53 8.86 25.95
CA LYS A 653 -25.83 9.74 27.09
C LYS A 653 -25.18 9.26 28.39
N GLY A 654 -24.58 10.18 29.12
CA GLY A 654 -24.02 9.93 30.44
C GLY A 654 -25.06 9.73 31.53
N LEU A 655 -24.60 9.20 32.66
CA LEU A 655 -25.45 8.79 33.78
C LEU A 655 -25.31 9.70 35.02
N LEU A 656 -24.47 10.74 34.95
CA LEU A 656 -24.29 11.66 36.08
C LEU A 656 -25.59 12.41 36.38
N THR A 657 -26.00 12.37 37.64
CA THR A 657 -27.25 13.01 38.12
C THR A 657 -27.01 14.39 38.72
N SER A 658 -25.80 14.65 39.21
CA SER A 658 -25.37 15.94 39.76
C SER A 658 -23.84 16.00 39.78
N ILE A 659 -23.29 17.20 39.99
CA ILE A 659 -21.86 17.43 40.16
C ILE A 659 -21.66 18.59 41.15
N ASP A 660 -20.87 18.37 42.20
CA ASP A 660 -20.48 19.41 43.16
C ASP A 660 -19.03 19.84 42.90
N VAL A 661 -18.87 21.04 42.34
CA VAL A 661 -17.57 21.66 42.08
C VAL A 661 -17.29 22.85 43.01
N SER A 662 -18.07 23.02 44.08
CA SER A 662 -18.01 24.20 44.96
C SER A 662 -16.69 24.39 45.71
N LYS A 663 -15.86 23.33 45.79
CA LYS A 663 -14.54 23.33 46.43
C LYS A 663 -13.38 23.45 45.45
N ASN A 664 -13.60 23.31 44.15
CA ASN A 664 -12.57 23.35 43.11
C ASN A 664 -12.35 24.80 42.64
N LEU A 665 -11.82 25.65 43.53
CA LEU A 665 -11.71 27.10 43.28
C LEU A 665 -10.72 27.47 42.17
N GLU A 666 -9.82 26.56 41.81
CA GLU A 666 -8.84 26.72 40.73
C GLU A 666 -9.37 26.30 39.36
N LEU A 667 -10.61 25.84 39.26
CA LEU A 667 -11.20 25.32 38.02
C LEU A 667 -11.27 26.40 36.94
N ASP A 668 -10.55 26.17 35.82
CA ASP A 668 -10.51 27.02 34.63
C ASP A 668 -11.24 26.41 33.43
N TYR A 669 -11.50 25.10 33.46
CA TYR A 669 -12.22 24.34 32.44
C TYR A 669 -13.17 23.33 33.08
N LEU A 670 -14.43 23.35 32.65
CA LEU A 670 -15.44 22.36 33.03
C LEU A 670 -16.24 21.88 31.81
N ASP A 671 -16.26 20.57 31.61
CA ASP A 671 -17.14 19.91 30.64
C ASP A 671 -18.02 18.88 31.33
N ILE A 672 -19.34 19.13 31.31
CA ILE A 672 -20.36 18.23 31.84
C ILE A 672 -21.35 17.80 30.75
N SER A 673 -20.98 18.00 29.48
CA SER A 673 -21.86 17.77 28.35
C SER A 673 -22.40 16.33 28.31
N THR A 674 -23.52 16.17 27.60
CA THR A 674 -24.17 14.89 27.31
C THR A 674 -24.54 14.06 28.55
N ASN A 675 -24.74 14.70 29.72
CA ASN A 675 -25.24 14.06 30.96
C ASN A 675 -26.71 14.44 31.25
N PRO A 676 -27.71 13.91 30.55
CA PRO A 676 -29.11 14.39 30.59
C PRO A 676 -29.77 14.39 31.98
N LEU A 677 -29.21 13.68 32.96
CA LEU A 677 -29.79 13.62 34.30
C LEU A 677 -29.36 14.80 35.20
N ILE A 678 -28.40 15.63 34.77
CA ILE A 678 -28.01 16.85 35.49
C ILE A 678 -29.06 17.94 35.23
N ALA A 679 -29.93 18.19 36.20
CA ALA A 679 -31.01 19.17 36.11
C ALA A 679 -30.61 20.60 36.56
N ALA A 680 -29.52 20.74 37.32
CA ALA A 680 -29.01 22.02 37.80
C ALA A 680 -27.49 21.98 37.97
N LEU A 681 -26.85 23.14 37.79
CA LEU A 681 -25.41 23.34 37.98
C LEU A 681 -25.19 24.60 38.81
N ASP A 682 -24.41 24.50 39.89
CA ASP A 682 -23.90 25.64 40.65
C ASP A 682 -22.39 25.76 40.45
N ILE A 683 -21.97 26.84 39.78
CA ILE A 683 -20.57 27.20 39.55
C ILE A 683 -20.23 28.60 40.10
N THR A 684 -21.03 29.11 41.03
CA THR A 684 -20.88 30.47 41.60
C THR A 684 -19.55 30.69 42.30
N LYS A 685 -18.87 29.62 42.73
CA LYS A 685 -17.54 29.67 43.37
C LYS A 685 -16.38 29.52 42.38
N ASN A 686 -16.62 29.00 41.17
CA ASN A 686 -15.59 28.70 40.18
C ASN A 686 -15.31 29.91 39.27
N THR A 687 -15.00 31.06 39.89
CA THR A 687 -14.86 32.36 39.21
C THR A 687 -13.68 32.44 38.23
N LYS A 688 -12.77 31.45 38.26
CA LYS A 688 -11.64 31.30 37.34
C LYS A 688 -11.99 30.59 36.02
N LEU A 689 -13.22 30.09 35.86
CA LEU A 689 -13.64 29.41 34.63
C LEU A 689 -13.45 30.29 33.40
N THR A 690 -12.69 29.77 32.43
CA THR A 690 -12.48 30.37 31.11
C THR A 690 -13.17 29.58 30.01
N ALA A 691 -13.48 28.30 30.25
CA ALA A 691 -14.21 27.45 29.33
C ALA A 691 -15.25 26.59 30.06
N LEU A 692 -16.46 26.59 29.54
CA LEU A 692 -17.59 25.84 30.07
C LEU A 692 -18.33 25.13 28.94
N ASN A 693 -18.46 23.82 29.04
CA ASN A 693 -19.31 23.01 28.18
C ASN A 693 -20.41 22.34 29.00
N ILE A 694 -21.64 22.76 28.76
CA ILE A 694 -22.87 22.28 29.39
C ILE A 694 -23.85 21.74 28.34
N SER A 695 -23.41 21.50 27.10
CA SER A 695 -24.25 21.01 26.02
C SER A 695 -24.93 19.70 26.41
N ASN A 696 -26.26 19.69 26.55
CA ASN A 696 -27.01 18.60 27.19
C ASN A 696 -28.53 18.80 27.04
N ASP A 697 -29.35 17.75 27.18
CA ASP A 697 -30.78 17.84 26.86
C ASP A 697 -31.69 18.50 27.93
N PHE A 698 -31.21 18.68 29.18
CA PHE A 698 -32.11 18.96 30.33
C PHE A 698 -31.76 20.18 31.19
N LEU A 699 -30.63 20.86 31.00
CA LEU A 699 -30.35 22.11 31.71
C LEU A 699 -31.19 23.24 31.09
N LEU A 700 -32.17 23.75 31.84
CA LEU A 700 -33.18 24.68 31.31
C LEU A 700 -32.75 26.15 31.23
N LYS A 701 -31.57 26.52 31.75
CA LYS A 701 -31.08 27.90 31.70
C LYS A 701 -29.55 28.00 31.75
N VAL A 702 -29.03 29.09 31.19
CA VAL A 702 -27.62 29.49 31.29
C VAL A 702 -27.58 30.83 32.02
N ASP A 703 -27.22 30.81 33.30
CA ASP A 703 -27.27 31.99 34.16
C ASP A 703 -26.19 31.92 35.25
N PHE A 704 -24.97 32.36 34.90
CA PHE A 704 -23.78 32.24 35.75
C PHE A 704 -23.06 33.60 35.88
N PRO A 705 -23.66 34.59 36.57
CA PRO A 705 -23.17 35.98 36.57
C PRO A 705 -21.78 36.18 37.21
N GLU A 706 -21.32 35.23 38.02
CA GLU A 706 -20.00 35.28 38.68
C GLU A 706 -18.85 34.80 37.77
N ASN A 707 -19.13 34.07 36.68
CA ASN A 707 -18.14 33.47 35.80
C ASN A 707 -17.79 34.40 34.62
N LYS A 708 -17.37 35.63 34.94
CA LYS A 708 -17.14 36.72 33.96
C LYS A 708 -15.92 36.50 33.05
N LEU A 709 -15.02 35.57 33.41
CA LEU A 709 -13.81 35.25 32.65
C LEU A 709 -14.04 34.23 31.53
N LEU A 710 -15.29 33.80 31.30
CA LEU A 710 -15.61 32.84 30.25
C LEU A 710 -15.26 33.39 28.86
N LYS A 711 -14.40 32.66 28.17
CA LYS A 711 -14.01 32.84 26.78
C LYS A 711 -14.66 31.82 25.86
N THR A 712 -14.96 30.62 26.38
CA THR A 712 -15.66 29.57 25.65
C THR A 712 -16.90 29.15 26.41
N LEU A 713 -18.05 29.19 25.74
CA LEU A 713 -19.32 28.68 26.26
C LEU A 713 -19.96 27.76 25.22
N ALA A 714 -20.14 26.49 25.58
CA ALA A 714 -20.93 25.54 24.83
C ALA A 714 -22.18 25.14 25.64
N CYS A 715 -23.35 25.34 25.05
CA CYS A 715 -24.67 25.19 25.65
C CYS A 715 -25.70 24.72 24.61
N GLU A 716 -25.33 23.71 23.84
CA GLU A 716 -26.15 23.11 22.79
C GLU A 716 -27.17 22.14 23.38
N TYR A 717 -28.27 21.89 22.67
CA TYR A 717 -29.32 20.93 23.04
C TYR A 717 -30.09 21.21 24.35
N LEU A 718 -29.95 22.40 24.94
CA LEU A 718 -30.56 22.77 26.23
C LEU A 718 -32.06 23.17 26.15
N ASN A 719 -32.68 23.12 24.97
CA ASN A 719 -34.04 23.62 24.72
C ASN A 719 -34.25 25.11 25.12
N LEU A 720 -33.20 25.94 25.07
CA LEU A 720 -33.29 27.36 25.45
C LEU A 720 -34.17 28.15 24.49
N THR A 721 -35.06 28.99 25.01
CA THR A 721 -35.83 29.96 24.21
C THR A 721 -35.20 31.35 24.19
N THR A 722 -34.38 31.66 25.19
CA THR A 722 -33.60 32.90 25.32
C THR A 722 -32.22 32.60 25.89
N LEU A 723 -31.22 33.37 25.48
CA LEU A 723 -29.86 33.27 26.01
C LEU A 723 -29.28 34.68 26.20
N ASP A 724 -28.96 35.03 27.45
CA ASP A 724 -28.30 36.28 27.82
C ASP A 724 -26.80 36.04 28.06
N ILE A 725 -25.98 36.46 27.10
CA ILE A 725 -24.52 36.37 27.15
C ILE A 725 -23.85 37.69 27.57
N SER A 726 -24.61 38.72 27.98
CA SER A 726 -24.05 40.02 28.38
C SER A 726 -23.14 39.93 29.62
N LYS A 727 -23.30 38.86 30.39
CA LYS A 727 -22.49 38.52 31.59
C LYS A 727 -21.07 38.04 31.24
N TYR A 728 -20.81 37.69 29.99
CA TYR A 728 -19.53 37.12 29.52
C TYR A 728 -18.91 38.04 28.45
N PRO A 729 -18.33 39.20 28.83
CA PRO A 729 -17.88 40.21 27.87
C PRO A 729 -16.70 39.76 27.00
N ASP A 730 -15.87 38.83 27.49
CA ASP A 730 -14.65 38.37 26.83
C ASP A 730 -14.84 37.09 25.99
N LEU A 731 -16.09 36.77 25.61
CA LEU A 731 -16.41 35.54 24.90
C LEU A 731 -15.77 35.51 23.50
N GLU A 732 -14.96 34.48 23.26
CA GLU A 732 -14.27 34.20 21.99
C GLU A 732 -14.97 33.08 21.20
N ILE A 733 -15.58 32.10 21.88
CA ILE A 733 -16.26 30.95 21.29
C ILE A 733 -17.63 30.77 21.95
N LEU A 734 -18.69 30.84 21.14
CA LEU A 734 -20.05 30.52 21.58
C LEU A 734 -20.60 29.37 20.73
N ARG A 735 -21.02 28.30 21.38
CA ARG A 735 -21.79 27.22 20.77
C ARG A 735 -23.13 27.07 21.48
N CYS A 736 -24.19 27.51 20.84
CA CYS A 736 -25.55 27.42 21.37
C CYS A 736 -26.54 26.89 20.31
N GLY A 737 -26.05 26.00 19.44
CA GLY A 737 -26.83 25.26 18.47
C GLY A 737 -27.88 24.32 19.09
N SER A 738 -28.81 23.85 18.27
CA SER A 738 -29.91 22.95 18.60
C SER A 738 -30.72 23.37 19.83
N ASN A 739 -31.07 24.65 19.88
CA ASN A 739 -31.96 25.23 20.90
C ASN A 739 -33.24 25.76 20.23
N ALA A 740 -34.03 26.56 20.93
CA ALA A 740 -35.23 27.23 20.43
C ALA A 740 -35.10 28.77 20.45
N LEU A 741 -33.89 29.30 20.32
CA LEU A 741 -33.60 30.74 20.42
C LEU A 741 -34.24 31.49 19.26
N LYS A 742 -34.98 32.57 19.57
CA LYS A 742 -35.56 33.47 18.56
C LYS A 742 -34.68 34.68 18.24
N THR A 743 -33.84 35.06 19.20
CA THR A 743 -32.94 36.22 19.11
C THR A 743 -31.65 35.89 19.87
N LEU A 744 -30.54 36.46 19.41
CA LEU A 744 -29.26 36.41 20.11
C LEU A 744 -28.53 37.74 19.87
N ASP A 745 -28.18 38.44 20.96
CA ASP A 745 -27.38 39.67 20.89
C ASP A 745 -25.91 39.35 21.12
N VAL A 746 -25.10 39.51 20.07
CA VAL A 746 -23.63 39.36 20.08
C VAL A 746 -22.91 40.69 19.85
N THR A 747 -23.65 41.81 19.79
CA THR A 747 -23.12 43.11 19.35
C THR A 747 -22.09 43.71 20.31
N LYS A 748 -22.03 43.22 21.54
CA LYS A 748 -21.06 43.64 22.57
C LYS A 748 -19.84 42.73 22.69
N HIS A 749 -19.73 41.69 21.86
CA HIS A 749 -18.70 40.65 21.96
C HIS A 749 -17.66 40.77 20.84
N ALA A 750 -16.89 41.85 20.84
CA ALA A 750 -15.91 42.15 19.78
C ALA A 750 -14.77 41.11 19.66
N ALA A 751 -14.53 40.33 20.71
CA ALA A 751 -13.54 39.25 20.74
C ALA A 751 -14.04 37.93 20.12
N LEU A 752 -15.32 37.84 19.74
CA LEU A 752 -15.93 36.61 19.23
C LEU A 752 -15.27 36.15 17.93
N LYS A 753 -14.70 34.94 17.96
CA LYS A 753 -14.01 34.27 16.85
C LYS A 753 -14.84 33.14 16.24
N ARG A 754 -15.64 32.43 17.04
CA ARG A 754 -16.47 31.32 16.55
C ARG A 754 -17.88 31.41 17.13
N LEU A 755 -18.87 31.31 16.26
CA LEU A 755 -20.28 31.34 16.62
C LEU A 755 -21.01 30.15 15.98
N SER A 756 -21.51 29.22 16.80
CA SER A 756 -22.41 28.14 16.39
C SER A 756 -23.78 28.37 16.97
N ILE A 757 -24.77 28.59 16.09
CA ILE A 757 -26.17 28.84 16.42
C ILE A 757 -27.09 27.92 15.59
N GLU A 758 -26.58 26.83 14.99
CA GLU A 758 -27.37 25.96 14.13
C GLU A 758 -28.66 25.45 14.79
N GLY A 759 -29.71 25.17 14.03
CA GLY A 759 -30.92 24.53 14.56
C GLY A 759 -31.68 25.36 15.60
N ASN A 760 -31.72 26.68 15.45
CA ASN A 760 -32.48 27.61 16.28
C ASN A 760 -33.65 28.24 15.49
N GLN A 761 -34.29 29.28 16.03
CA GLN A 761 -35.39 30.03 15.41
C GLN A 761 -35.02 31.51 15.16
N ILE A 762 -33.73 31.82 14.99
CA ILE A 762 -33.23 33.19 14.90
C ILE A 762 -33.60 33.78 13.54
N ALA A 763 -34.30 34.93 13.55
CA ALA A 763 -34.73 35.62 12.33
C ALA A 763 -33.80 36.76 11.90
N VAL A 764 -33.12 37.40 12.85
CA VAL A 764 -32.19 38.50 12.62
C VAL A 764 -30.96 38.29 13.51
N LEU A 765 -29.78 38.47 12.94
CA LEU A 765 -28.50 38.39 13.63
C LEU A 765 -27.62 39.56 13.18
N ASP A 766 -27.21 40.40 14.13
CA ASP A 766 -26.29 41.52 13.88
C ASP A 766 -24.86 41.12 14.25
N LEU A 767 -23.98 41.05 13.24
CA LEU A 767 -22.56 40.71 13.38
C LEU A 767 -21.63 41.90 13.11
N SER A 768 -22.17 43.12 13.01
CA SER A 768 -21.44 44.32 12.61
C SER A 768 -20.30 44.69 13.56
N ASN A 769 -20.39 44.28 14.82
CA ASN A 769 -19.41 44.55 15.88
C ASN A 769 -18.53 43.34 16.25
N ASN A 770 -18.47 42.30 15.40
CA ASN A 770 -17.67 41.09 15.64
C ASN A 770 -16.52 40.93 14.62
N PRO A 771 -15.57 41.87 14.50
CA PRO A 771 -14.55 41.87 13.44
C PRO A 771 -13.55 40.71 13.53
N GLN A 772 -13.47 40.04 14.68
CA GLN A 772 -12.59 38.89 14.91
C GLN A 772 -13.22 37.55 14.49
N LEU A 773 -14.45 37.53 13.97
CA LEU A 773 -15.16 36.31 13.61
C LEU A 773 -14.43 35.56 12.48
N ILE A 774 -14.10 34.30 12.75
CA ILE A 774 -13.41 33.35 11.88
C ILE A 774 -14.40 32.33 11.31
N SER A 775 -15.28 31.79 12.16
CA SER A 775 -16.22 30.73 11.75
C SER A 775 -17.64 31.02 12.24
N LEU A 776 -18.62 30.89 11.33
CA LEU A 776 -20.04 31.03 11.61
C LEU A 776 -20.82 29.79 11.17
N TYR A 777 -21.51 29.14 12.10
CA TYR A 777 -22.43 28.04 11.84
C TYR A 777 -23.85 28.46 12.23
N ALA A 778 -24.65 28.82 11.23
CA ALA A 778 -26.01 29.34 11.34
C ALA A 778 -27.05 28.51 10.56
N THR A 779 -26.72 27.26 10.26
CA THR A 779 -27.59 26.31 9.56
C THR A 779 -28.94 26.14 10.25
N SER A 780 -30.03 25.95 9.49
CA SER A 780 -31.35 25.61 10.04
C SER A 780 -31.88 26.63 11.04
N ASN A 781 -31.94 27.90 10.64
CA ASN A 781 -32.52 29.02 11.40
C ASN A 781 -33.70 29.64 10.63
N LYS A 782 -34.08 30.88 10.96
CA LYS A 782 -35.13 31.66 10.27
C LYS A 782 -34.58 32.97 9.69
N LEU A 783 -33.26 33.06 9.47
CA LEU A 783 -32.60 34.28 9.02
C LEU A 783 -33.17 34.73 7.68
N THR A 784 -33.57 36.00 7.57
CA THR A 784 -34.08 36.60 6.33
C THR A 784 -33.01 37.39 5.59
N THR A 785 -32.04 37.95 6.32
CA THR A 785 -30.85 38.59 5.77
C THR A 785 -29.66 38.26 6.66
N LEU A 786 -28.47 38.31 6.09
CA LEU A 786 -27.22 38.13 6.84
C LEU A 786 -26.15 39.04 6.22
N ASP A 787 -25.63 39.97 7.01
CA ASP A 787 -24.54 40.87 6.61
C ASP A 787 -23.27 40.53 7.37
N LEU A 788 -22.23 40.17 6.61
CA LEU A 788 -20.91 39.77 7.08
C LEU A 788 -19.81 40.70 6.56
N SER A 789 -20.16 41.84 5.97
CA SER A 789 -19.23 42.81 5.40
C SER A 789 -18.23 43.38 6.43
N LYS A 790 -18.52 43.24 7.73
CA LYS A 790 -17.67 43.71 8.83
C LYS A 790 -16.82 42.60 9.46
N ASN A 791 -16.79 41.39 8.88
CA ASN A 791 -16.08 40.22 9.44
C ASN A 791 -14.93 39.76 8.51
N PRO A 792 -13.79 40.50 8.43
CA PRO A 792 -12.71 40.27 7.46
C PRO A 792 -11.81 39.04 7.73
N ASN A 793 -12.06 38.33 8.82
CA ASN A 793 -11.31 37.12 9.22
C ASN A 793 -12.06 35.83 8.93
N LEU A 794 -13.25 35.90 8.34
CA LEU A 794 -14.11 34.74 8.10
C LEU A 794 -13.44 33.76 7.12
N ASP A 795 -13.33 32.50 7.51
CA ASP A 795 -12.82 31.38 6.70
C ASP A 795 -13.83 30.22 6.57
N GLN A 796 -14.85 30.17 7.42
CA GLN A 796 -15.89 29.14 7.41
C GLN A 796 -17.28 29.73 7.65
N ILE A 797 -18.25 29.32 6.84
CA ILE A 797 -19.64 29.79 6.94
C ILE A 797 -20.65 28.75 6.47
N LEU A 798 -21.46 28.26 7.41
CA LEU A 798 -22.63 27.44 7.11
C LEU A 798 -23.90 28.24 7.45
N CYS A 799 -24.64 28.72 6.45
CA CYS A 799 -25.93 29.40 6.66
C CYS A 799 -27.06 28.79 5.81
N ASN A 800 -26.92 27.51 5.47
CA ASN A 800 -27.92 26.77 4.72
C ASN A 800 -29.20 26.49 5.54
N ASN A 801 -30.30 26.14 4.87
CA ASN A 801 -31.61 25.89 5.49
C ASN A 801 -32.13 27.12 6.28
N ASN A 802 -32.12 28.30 5.67
CA ASN A 802 -32.67 29.54 6.22
C ASN A 802 -33.74 30.12 5.29
N ASN A 803 -34.19 31.34 5.57
CA ASN A 803 -35.13 32.10 4.73
C ASN A 803 -34.45 33.31 4.08
N LEU A 804 -33.14 33.22 3.78
CA LEU A 804 -32.37 34.37 3.32
C LEU A 804 -32.93 34.89 1.99
N THR A 805 -33.11 36.20 1.87
CA THR A 805 -33.39 36.88 0.59
C THR A 805 -32.14 37.55 0.03
N LYS A 806 -31.25 38.01 0.93
CA LYS A 806 -29.97 38.65 0.63
C LYS A 806 -28.89 38.16 1.60
N LEU A 807 -27.69 37.91 1.07
CA LEU A 807 -26.49 37.58 1.84
C LEU A 807 -25.38 38.54 1.43
N ASN A 808 -24.76 39.23 2.38
CA ASN A 808 -23.57 40.05 2.11
C ASN A 808 -22.34 39.40 2.74
N ILE A 809 -21.46 38.84 1.93
CA ILE A 809 -20.17 38.27 2.35
C ILE A 809 -19.00 39.03 1.72
N LYS A 810 -19.23 40.25 1.22
CA LYS A 810 -18.17 41.10 0.66
C LYS A 810 -17.36 41.75 1.78
N ASN A 811 -16.44 40.98 2.34
CA ASN A 811 -15.67 41.31 3.56
C ASN A 811 -14.15 41.35 3.35
N GLY A 812 -13.68 41.20 2.11
CA GLY A 812 -12.26 41.08 1.77
C GLY A 812 -11.63 39.72 2.13
N ALA A 813 -12.42 38.74 2.55
CA ALA A 813 -11.95 37.44 3.05
C ALA A 813 -12.41 36.25 2.19
N ASN A 814 -13.11 36.47 1.07
CA ASN A 814 -13.67 35.39 0.26
C ASN A 814 -12.64 34.33 -0.17
N THR A 815 -11.41 34.72 -0.46
CA THR A 815 -10.35 33.77 -0.84
C THR A 815 -9.85 32.89 0.31
N LYS A 816 -10.20 33.21 1.57
CA LYS A 816 -9.88 32.37 2.74
C LYS A 816 -10.89 31.22 2.94
N ILE A 817 -12.07 31.33 2.31
CA ILE A 817 -13.14 30.33 2.40
C ILE A 817 -12.95 29.30 1.27
N ASP A 818 -12.22 28.22 1.57
CA ASP A 818 -11.78 27.20 0.58
C ASP A 818 -12.09 25.74 1.01
N SER A 819 -13.18 25.51 1.75
CA SER A 819 -13.54 24.16 2.21
C SER A 819 -15.01 23.82 1.95
N TYR A 820 -15.22 22.67 1.29
CA TYR A 820 -16.53 22.11 0.94
C TYR A 820 -17.36 21.69 2.15
N TYR A 821 -16.73 21.16 3.20
CA TYR A 821 -17.45 20.66 4.38
C TYR A 821 -17.87 21.77 5.36
N SER A 822 -17.34 22.98 5.19
CA SER A 822 -17.52 24.09 6.12
C SER A 822 -18.05 25.36 5.47
N THR A 823 -18.59 25.27 4.24
CA THR A 823 -19.16 26.40 3.50
C THR A 823 -20.44 26.01 2.76
N SER A 824 -21.56 26.67 3.05
CA SER A 824 -22.83 26.42 2.36
C SER A 824 -23.86 27.53 2.61
N PHE A 825 -24.49 27.99 1.53
CA PHE A 825 -25.58 28.96 1.49
C PHE A 825 -26.87 28.36 0.90
N LYS A 826 -26.89 27.04 0.67
CA LYS A 826 -27.99 26.28 0.03
C LYS A 826 -29.27 26.23 0.87
N ASN A 827 -30.35 25.79 0.25
CA ASN A 827 -31.65 25.63 0.89
C ASN A 827 -32.16 26.94 1.52
N ASN A 828 -31.96 28.03 0.81
CA ASN A 828 -32.56 29.35 1.01
C ASN A 828 -33.35 29.72 -0.26
N PRO A 829 -34.56 29.16 -0.48
CA PRO A 829 -35.25 29.27 -1.77
C PRO A 829 -35.52 30.71 -2.24
N SER A 830 -35.64 31.65 -1.30
CA SER A 830 -35.86 33.08 -1.57
C SER A 830 -34.59 33.89 -1.79
N LEU A 831 -33.40 33.29 -1.68
CA LEU A 831 -32.11 33.97 -1.83
C LEU A 831 -31.89 34.27 -3.30
N THR A 832 -31.84 35.56 -3.64
CA THR A 832 -31.64 35.99 -5.03
C THR A 832 -30.28 36.65 -5.25
N CYS A 833 -29.70 37.20 -4.18
CA CYS A 833 -28.48 37.97 -4.26
C CYS A 833 -27.49 37.66 -3.13
N ILE A 834 -26.26 37.35 -3.53
CA ILE A 834 -25.11 37.15 -2.65
C ILE A 834 -24.02 38.15 -3.05
N LEU A 835 -23.71 39.13 -2.19
CA LEU A 835 -22.61 40.06 -2.42
C LEU A 835 -21.28 39.41 -2.06
N VAL A 836 -20.34 39.43 -2.99
CA VAL A 836 -19.01 38.82 -2.88
C VAL A 836 -17.90 39.82 -3.25
N ASP A 837 -16.68 39.53 -2.83
CA ASP A 837 -15.48 40.32 -3.18
C ASP A 837 -15.14 40.18 -4.66
N ASP A 838 -15.20 38.96 -5.18
CA ASP A 838 -14.87 38.61 -6.57
C ASP A 838 -15.89 37.58 -7.11
N ILE A 839 -16.67 38.01 -8.12
CA ILE A 839 -17.70 37.19 -8.76
C ILE A 839 -17.10 35.99 -9.49
N THR A 840 -15.94 36.15 -10.14
CA THR A 840 -15.26 35.10 -10.90
C THR A 840 -14.79 34.00 -9.95
N TYR A 841 -14.17 34.40 -8.84
CA TYR A 841 -13.76 33.46 -7.78
C TYR A 841 -14.97 32.70 -7.23
N ALA A 842 -16.03 33.40 -6.85
CA ALA A 842 -17.24 32.79 -6.28
C ALA A 842 -17.93 31.82 -7.26
N ASN A 843 -18.08 32.20 -8.53
CA ASN A 843 -18.66 31.29 -9.54
C ASN A 843 -17.79 30.08 -9.82
N THR A 844 -16.47 30.18 -9.66
CA THR A 844 -15.55 29.07 -9.91
C THR A 844 -15.47 28.11 -8.72
N LYS A 845 -15.31 28.65 -7.51
CA LYS A 845 -15.05 27.88 -6.28
C LYS A 845 -16.32 27.50 -5.54
N TRP A 846 -17.35 28.33 -5.60
CA TRP A 846 -18.59 28.17 -4.83
C TRP A 846 -19.81 27.93 -5.73
N ALA A 847 -19.61 27.45 -6.95
CA ALA A 847 -20.68 27.12 -7.89
C ALA A 847 -21.80 26.28 -7.23
N ASN A 848 -21.40 25.34 -6.38
CA ASN A 848 -22.28 24.39 -5.70
C ASN A 848 -22.68 24.80 -4.28
N TYR A 849 -22.45 26.03 -3.83
CA TYR A 849 -22.74 26.45 -2.45
C TYR A 849 -24.00 27.31 -2.32
N LYS A 850 -24.66 27.69 -3.42
CA LYS A 850 -25.90 28.47 -3.43
C LYS A 850 -27.05 27.71 -4.09
N ASP A 851 -28.27 28.20 -3.90
CA ASP A 851 -29.43 27.74 -4.66
C ASP A 851 -29.41 28.27 -6.11
N GLU A 852 -30.23 27.67 -6.98
CA GLU A 852 -30.35 28.07 -8.38
C GLU A 852 -30.90 29.50 -8.53
N THR A 853 -31.79 29.93 -7.61
CA THR A 853 -32.40 31.26 -7.59
C THR A 853 -31.42 32.38 -7.22
N ALA A 854 -30.30 32.05 -6.58
CA ALA A 854 -29.32 33.02 -6.09
C ALA A 854 -28.25 33.35 -7.15
N SER A 855 -27.72 34.57 -7.12
CA SER A 855 -26.60 35.00 -7.96
C SER A 855 -25.50 35.68 -7.15
N TYR A 856 -24.23 35.52 -7.57
CA TYR A 856 -23.09 36.23 -6.98
C TYR A 856 -22.94 37.60 -7.65
N ASN A 857 -22.84 38.65 -6.84
CA ASN A 857 -22.85 40.05 -7.29
C ASN A 857 -21.71 40.85 -6.64
N ALA A 858 -21.14 41.82 -7.35
CA ALA A 858 -20.05 42.68 -6.86
C ALA A 858 -20.55 44.06 -6.37
N VAL A 859 -21.77 44.45 -6.74
CA VAL A 859 -22.41 45.74 -6.44
C VAL A 859 -23.79 45.47 -5.82
N GLU A 860 -24.35 46.45 -5.11
CA GLU A 860 -25.60 46.33 -4.34
C GLU A 860 -26.71 45.55 -5.05
N CYS A 861 -27.37 44.70 -4.27
CA CYS A 861 -28.51 43.90 -4.67
C CYS A 861 -29.74 44.79 -4.94
N VAL A 862 -29.84 45.34 -6.15
CA VAL A 862 -31.06 46.03 -6.59
C VAL A 862 -32.09 44.97 -6.96
N PHE A 863 -33.18 44.90 -6.19
CA PHE A 863 -34.29 44.01 -6.50
C PHE A 863 -34.96 44.46 -7.80
N SER A 864 -35.01 43.58 -8.81
CA SER A 864 -35.72 43.82 -10.06
C SER A 864 -36.66 42.66 -10.35
N LEU A 865 -37.92 42.96 -10.67
CA LEU A 865 -38.93 41.99 -11.05
C LEU A 865 -39.41 42.31 -12.47
N SER A 866 -39.64 41.28 -13.29
CA SER A 866 -40.11 41.46 -14.66
C SER A 866 -41.43 42.25 -14.68
N THR A 867 -41.57 43.21 -15.59
CA THR A 867 -42.83 43.94 -15.79
C THR A 867 -44.00 43.04 -16.22
N LYS A 868 -43.70 41.82 -16.70
CA LYS A 868 -44.68 40.78 -17.06
C LYS A 868 -44.94 39.77 -15.94
N ASN A 869 -44.42 39.99 -14.73
CA ASN A 869 -44.53 39.03 -13.65
C ASN A 869 -45.98 38.77 -13.22
N PHE A 870 -46.88 39.75 -13.34
CA PHE A 870 -48.27 39.60 -12.95
C PHE A 870 -49.23 39.59 -14.14
N ALA A 871 -50.17 38.66 -14.13
CA ALA A 871 -51.38 38.68 -14.92
C ALA A 871 -52.55 39.07 -13.99
N VAL A 872 -53.27 40.14 -14.32
CA VAL A 872 -54.44 40.61 -13.57
C VAL A 872 -55.66 40.52 -14.46
N GLU A 873 -56.59 39.65 -14.11
CA GLU A 873 -57.82 39.37 -14.87
C GLU A 873 -59.05 39.78 -14.07
N SER A 874 -60.11 40.21 -14.75
CA SER A 874 -61.39 40.52 -14.12
C SER A 874 -62.54 39.73 -14.73
N LYS A 875 -63.49 39.33 -13.89
CA LYS A 875 -64.77 38.75 -14.26
C LYS A 875 -65.88 39.70 -13.81
N GLY A 876 -66.79 40.04 -14.72
CA GLY A 876 -67.96 40.88 -14.42
C GLY A 876 -68.92 40.22 -13.44
N GLU A 877 -69.86 41.01 -12.92
CA GLU A 877 -70.97 40.47 -12.15
C GLU A 877 -71.83 39.50 -12.99
N THR A 878 -72.43 38.50 -12.38
CA THR A 878 -73.22 37.49 -13.10
C THR A 878 -74.60 38.00 -13.54
N CYS A 879 -75.14 38.97 -12.80
CA CYS A 879 -76.42 39.63 -13.05
C CYS A 879 -76.33 41.07 -12.54
N THR A 880 -77.11 41.97 -13.14
CA THR A 880 -77.08 43.40 -12.82
C THR A 880 -77.41 43.63 -11.34
N GLY A 881 -76.49 44.25 -10.59
CA GLY A 881 -76.71 44.62 -9.19
C GLY A 881 -76.31 43.57 -8.16
N GLU A 882 -75.82 42.40 -8.58
CA GLU A 882 -75.32 41.35 -7.67
C GLU A 882 -73.98 41.71 -7.03
N ASN A 883 -73.22 42.64 -7.63
CA ASN A 883 -71.90 43.05 -7.14
C ASN A 883 -70.94 41.87 -6.87
N ASN A 884 -71.07 40.78 -7.61
CA ASN A 884 -70.28 39.56 -7.43
C ASN A 884 -69.13 39.42 -8.45
N GLY A 885 -68.68 40.55 -9.01
CA GLY A 885 -67.50 40.60 -9.85
C GLY A 885 -66.25 40.16 -9.10
N GLN A 886 -65.22 39.78 -9.86
CA GLN A 886 -64.00 39.18 -9.33
C GLN A 886 -62.77 39.74 -10.03
N ILE A 887 -61.69 39.97 -9.28
CA ILE A 887 -60.34 40.20 -9.79
C ILE A 887 -59.48 39.00 -9.38
N THR A 888 -58.75 38.43 -10.34
CA THR A 888 -57.74 37.39 -10.09
C THR A 888 -56.37 37.97 -10.47
N VAL A 889 -55.44 37.94 -9.51
CA VAL A 889 -54.04 38.25 -9.73
C VAL A 889 -53.28 36.93 -9.75
N THR A 890 -52.43 36.73 -10.75
CA THR A 890 -51.51 35.59 -10.84
C THR A 890 -50.09 36.11 -11.06
N ALA A 891 -49.13 35.67 -10.25
CA ALA A 891 -47.72 36.02 -10.33
C ALA A 891 -46.92 34.85 -10.92
N SER A 892 -45.90 35.15 -11.73
CA SER A 892 -45.02 34.15 -12.34
C SER A 892 -43.89 33.74 -11.39
N ALA A 893 -43.28 34.70 -10.69
CA ALA A 893 -42.23 34.44 -9.69
C ALA A 893 -42.85 34.06 -8.34
N GLN A 894 -42.25 33.10 -7.65
CA GLN A 894 -42.68 32.63 -6.33
C GLN A 894 -42.12 33.52 -5.21
N LEU A 895 -42.86 34.56 -4.84
CA LEU A 895 -42.53 35.49 -3.77
C LEU A 895 -43.74 35.76 -2.87
N ALA A 896 -43.50 36.36 -1.71
CA ALA A 896 -44.58 36.91 -0.89
C ALA A 896 -44.97 38.29 -1.42
N TYR A 897 -46.21 38.42 -1.88
CA TYR A 897 -46.74 39.66 -2.42
C TYR A 897 -47.82 40.25 -1.50
N THR A 898 -48.01 41.56 -1.59
CA THR A 898 -49.13 42.28 -0.98
C THR A 898 -49.89 43.01 -2.07
N ALA A 899 -51.16 42.68 -2.27
CA ALA A 899 -52.05 43.41 -3.18
C ALA A 899 -52.98 44.33 -2.39
N THR A 900 -53.00 45.61 -2.74
CA THR A 900 -53.81 46.64 -2.10
C THR A 900 -54.90 47.11 -3.05
N LEU A 901 -56.16 46.98 -2.63
CA LEU A 901 -57.35 47.40 -3.37
C LEU A 901 -58.17 48.34 -2.47
N ASN A 902 -58.42 49.58 -2.90
CA ASN A 902 -59.19 50.59 -2.14
C ASN A 902 -58.73 50.76 -0.67
N GLY A 903 -57.42 50.71 -0.42
CA GLY A 903 -56.83 50.87 0.93
C GLY A 903 -56.83 49.61 1.79
N THR A 904 -57.36 48.49 1.30
CA THR A 904 -57.31 47.19 2.00
C THR A 904 -56.25 46.30 1.36
N SER A 905 -55.23 45.89 2.14
CA SER A 905 -54.12 45.05 1.68
C SER A 905 -54.35 43.57 2.02
N LYS A 906 -54.05 42.68 1.07
CA LYS A 906 -54.05 41.22 1.26
C LYS A 906 -52.72 40.62 0.79
N THR A 907 -52.12 39.78 1.62
CA THR A 907 -50.89 39.04 1.29
C THR A 907 -51.20 37.73 0.58
N PHE A 908 -50.41 37.36 -0.42
CA PHE A 908 -50.49 36.05 -1.07
C PHE A 908 -49.11 35.48 -1.41
N THR A 909 -48.92 34.19 -1.14
CA THR A 909 -47.64 33.45 -1.30
C THR A 909 -47.74 32.30 -2.29
N ASN A 910 -48.95 31.98 -2.77
CA ASN A 910 -49.22 30.89 -3.70
C ASN A 910 -49.30 31.37 -5.15
N ASN A 911 -48.66 32.49 -5.46
CA ASN A 911 -48.67 33.11 -6.79
C ASN A 911 -50.05 33.43 -7.36
N SER A 912 -51.12 33.34 -6.57
CA SER A 912 -52.44 33.77 -7.00
C SER A 912 -53.22 34.36 -5.84
N LEU A 913 -54.03 35.37 -6.14
CA LEU A 913 -54.99 35.99 -5.24
C LEU A 913 -56.29 36.23 -5.98
N GLN A 914 -57.40 35.76 -5.40
CA GLN A 914 -58.74 36.08 -5.87
C GLN A 914 -59.43 37.04 -4.91
N ILE A 915 -59.98 38.12 -5.46
CA ILE A 915 -60.80 39.10 -4.76
C ILE A 915 -62.19 39.06 -5.39
N THR A 916 -63.19 38.60 -4.66
CA THR A 916 -64.58 38.43 -5.10
C THR A 916 -65.51 39.47 -4.47
N ASN A 917 -66.78 39.48 -4.88
CA ASN A 917 -67.83 40.38 -4.36
C ASN A 917 -67.55 41.86 -4.65
N LEU A 918 -67.08 42.14 -5.88
CA LEU A 918 -66.80 43.49 -6.34
C LEU A 918 -67.91 44.00 -7.26
N ALA A 919 -68.39 45.21 -7.00
CA ALA A 919 -69.33 45.91 -7.86
C ALA A 919 -68.69 46.23 -9.23
N PRO A 920 -69.47 46.34 -10.32
CA PRO A 920 -68.96 46.84 -11.59
C PRO A 920 -68.33 48.23 -11.44
N GLY A 921 -67.14 48.41 -12.02
CA GLY A 921 -66.38 49.64 -11.83
C GLY A 921 -64.91 49.48 -12.21
N THR A 922 -64.17 50.58 -12.17
CA THR A 922 -62.72 50.58 -12.39
C THR A 922 -62.01 50.52 -11.04
N TYR A 923 -61.07 49.60 -10.90
CA TYR A 923 -60.29 49.37 -9.70
C TYR A 923 -58.80 49.61 -9.97
N ASN A 924 -58.12 50.22 -9.00
CA ASN A 924 -56.67 50.34 -8.96
C ASN A 924 -56.12 49.31 -7.95
N ILE A 925 -55.28 48.39 -8.44
CA ILE A 925 -54.63 47.38 -7.60
C ILE A 925 -53.13 47.63 -7.60
N VAL A 926 -52.58 47.88 -6.40
CA VAL A 926 -51.15 48.06 -6.18
C VAL A 926 -50.59 46.76 -5.63
N ILE A 927 -49.67 46.13 -6.36
CA ILE A 927 -49.01 44.90 -5.95
C ILE A 927 -47.58 45.23 -5.55
N ALA A 928 -47.23 44.97 -4.29
CA ALA A 928 -45.89 45.13 -3.73
C ALA A 928 -45.26 43.77 -3.39
N VAL A 929 -43.93 43.73 -3.33
CA VAL A 929 -43.18 42.56 -2.84
C VAL A 929 -42.86 42.78 -1.36
N THR A 930 -43.27 41.84 -0.52
CA THR A 930 -43.11 41.97 0.94
C THR A 930 -41.63 42.02 1.30
N GLY A 931 -41.16 43.15 1.85
CA GLY A 931 -39.78 43.37 2.27
C GLY A 931 -38.86 44.03 1.25
N GLU A 932 -39.36 44.36 0.06
CA GLU A 932 -38.60 45.07 -0.99
C GLU A 932 -39.25 46.42 -1.32
N THR A 933 -38.47 47.40 -1.75
CA THR A 933 -38.97 48.68 -2.29
C THR A 933 -39.41 48.47 -3.75
N TYR A 934 -40.49 47.71 -3.95
CA TYR A 934 -41.06 47.42 -5.27
C TYR A 934 -42.58 47.52 -5.25
N GLU A 935 -43.15 48.24 -6.22
CA GLU A 935 -44.59 48.30 -6.47
C GLU A 935 -44.90 48.24 -7.98
N GLN A 936 -46.01 47.59 -8.33
CA GLN A 936 -46.56 47.60 -9.68
C GLN A 936 -48.06 47.82 -9.61
N ILE A 937 -48.55 48.75 -10.43
CA ILE A 937 -49.93 49.24 -10.39
C ILE A 937 -50.68 48.74 -11.62
N PHE A 938 -51.87 48.16 -11.42
CA PHE A 938 -52.78 47.76 -12.50
C PHE A 938 -54.11 48.48 -12.36
N ASN A 939 -54.65 48.95 -13.49
CA ASN A 939 -56.01 49.47 -13.60
C ASN A 939 -56.86 48.41 -14.29
N ILE A 940 -57.88 47.89 -13.61
CA ILE A 940 -58.72 46.80 -14.11
C ILE A 940 -60.19 47.20 -14.00
N VAL A 941 -60.98 46.87 -15.04
CA VAL A 941 -62.41 47.21 -15.10
C VAL A 941 -63.23 45.95 -14.90
N ILE A 942 -64.08 45.93 -13.89
CA ILE A 942 -65.12 44.91 -13.73
C ILE A 942 -66.33 45.34 -14.56
N PRO A 943 -66.65 44.63 -15.66
CA PRO A 943 -67.78 45.00 -16.51
C PRO A 943 -69.12 44.74 -15.82
N LYS A 944 -70.14 45.54 -16.18
CA LYS A 944 -71.55 45.33 -15.79
C LYS A 944 -72.13 44.10 -16.50
N ALA A 945 -73.16 43.47 -15.92
CA ALA A 945 -73.87 42.37 -16.59
C ALA A 945 -74.66 42.85 -17.83
N THR A 946 -74.81 41.95 -18.81
CA THR A 946 -75.54 42.20 -20.07
C THR A 946 -77.05 42.17 -19.85
N THR A 947 -77.79 43.14 -20.40
CA THR A 947 -79.27 43.19 -20.39
C THR A 947 -79.86 42.81 -21.75
N VAL A 948 -81.06 42.22 -21.78
CA VAL A 948 -81.75 41.84 -23.02
C VAL A 948 -82.08 43.07 -23.87
N ALA A 949 -81.84 43.00 -25.18
CA ALA A 949 -82.17 44.07 -26.13
C ALA A 949 -82.58 43.49 -27.49
N GLY A 950 -83.59 44.08 -28.12
CA GLY A 950 -84.09 43.64 -29.43
C GLY A 950 -84.65 44.79 -30.28
N LYS A 951 -85.04 44.46 -31.52
CA LYS A 951 -85.65 45.36 -32.50
C LYS A 951 -86.94 44.74 -33.04
N SER A 952 -87.87 45.57 -33.52
CA SER A 952 -89.16 45.11 -34.06
C SER A 952 -89.61 45.92 -35.29
N ILE A 953 -90.27 45.27 -36.25
CA ILE A 953 -90.90 45.89 -37.43
C ILE A 953 -92.37 45.42 -37.55
N ILE A 954 -93.31 46.32 -37.89
CA ILE A 954 -94.75 46.02 -38.00
C ILE A 954 -95.24 46.35 -39.41
N ALA A 955 -95.88 45.38 -40.08
CA ALA A 955 -96.52 45.57 -41.39
C ALA A 955 -97.75 44.66 -41.52
N SER A 956 -98.88 45.21 -42.01
CA SER A 956 -100.07 44.45 -42.42
C SER A 956 -100.51 43.34 -41.44
N LYS A 957 -100.73 43.69 -40.17
CA LYS A 957 -101.13 42.77 -39.08
C LYS A 957 -100.07 41.73 -38.65
N LYS A 958 -98.80 41.92 -38.97
CA LYS A 958 -97.68 41.05 -38.55
C LYS A 958 -96.55 41.86 -37.91
N ILE A 959 -95.97 41.34 -36.83
CA ILE A 959 -94.77 41.87 -36.16
C ILE A 959 -93.59 40.91 -36.30
N GLU A 960 -92.44 41.42 -36.73
CA GLU A 960 -91.16 40.71 -36.77
C GLU A 960 -90.24 41.24 -35.67
N LEU A 961 -89.57 40.35 -34.95
CA LEU A 961 -88.74 40.63 -33.77
C LEU A 961 -87.35 40.01 -33.93
N GLU A 962 -86.31 40.76 -33.55
CA GLU A 962 -84.91 40.31 -33.51
C GLU A 962 -84.28 40.67 -32.15
N ILE A 963 -83.87 39.68 -31.36
CA ILE A 963 -83.18 39.83 -30.08
C ILE A 963 -81.67 39.90 -30.31
N THR A 964 -81.11 41.10 -30.17
CA THR A 964 -79.70 41.43 -30.43
C THR A 964 -78.77 41.15 -29.25
N GLN A 965 -79.30 41.11 -28.02
CA GLN A 965 -78.58 40.75 -26.79
C GLN A 965 -79.54 40.02 -25.84
N GLY A 966 -79.08 38.96 -25.17
CA GLY A 966 -79.87 38.11 -24.26
C GLY A 966 -79.52 36.63 -24.41
N THR A 967 -79.78 35.81 -23.40
CA THR A 967 -79.47 34.38 -23.39
C THR A 967 -80.68 33.56 -23.90
N ALA A 968 -80.53 32.86 -25.01
CA ALA A 968 -81.53 31.92 -25.52
C ALA A 968 -81.72 30.70 -24.57
N PRO A 969 -82.85 29.96 -24.63
CA PRO A 969 -84.04 30.21 -25.45
C PRO A 969 -84.91 31.36 -24.94
N TYR A 970 -85.57 32.07 -25.86
CA TYR A 970 -86.44 33.21 -25.61
C TYR A 970 -87.90 32.77 -25.54
N THR A 971 -88.61 33.17 -24.49
CA THR A 971 -90.06 32.92 -24.34
C THR A 971 -90.82 34.18 -24.73
N VAL A 972 -91.75 34.05 -25.68
CA VAL A 972 -92.50 35.17 -26.27
C VAL A 972 -93.92 35.18 -25.69
N PHE A 973 -94.36 36.34 -25.23
CA PHE A 973 -95.68 36.58 -24.64
C PHE A 973 -96.45 37.63 -25.45
N VAL A 974 -97.77 37.50 -25.47
CA VAL A 974 -98.71 38.49 -26.03
C VAL A 974 -99.73 38.78 -24.96
N ASP A 975 -99.83 40.04 -24.53
CA ASP A 975 -100.71 40.50 -23.45
C ASP A 975 -100.56 39.66 -22.15
N GLY A 976 -99.32 39.25 -21.85
CA GLY A 976 -98.97 38.44 -20.67
C GLY A 976 -99.16 36.92 -20.84
N GLU A 977 -99.75 36.44 -21.93
CA GLU A 977 -99.92 35.01 -22.19
C GLU A 977 -98.78 34.46 -23.06
N ALA A 978 -98.16 33.37 -22.63
CA ALA A 978 -97.04 32.76 -23.35
C ALA A 978 -97.51 32.12 -24.66
N GLN A 979 -96.88 32.50 -25.78
CA GLN A 979 -97.22 31.99 -27.10
C GLN A 979 -96.34 30.80 -27.48
N PHE A 980 -95.02 31.00 -27.43
CA PHE A 980 -94.04 29.97 -27.76
C PHE A 980 -92.67 30.32 -27.17
N GLN A 981 -91.77 29.34 -27.20
CA GLN A 981 -90.37 29.52 -26.86
C GLN A 981 -89.51 29.18 -28.08
N THR A 982 -88.48 29.97 -28.34
CA THR A 982 -87.59 29.78 -29.49
C THR A 982 -86.12 30.01 -29.11
N PRO A 983 -85.19 29.14 -29.55
CA PRO A 983 -83.77 29.41 -29.43
C PRO A 983 -83.28 30.45 -30.46
N ASN A 984 -84.06 30.71 -31.51
CA ASN A 984 -83.69 31.66 -32.56
C ASN A 984 -83.89 33.09 -32.08
N ALA A 985 -82.89 33.94 -32.30
CA ALA A 985 -82.94 35.35 -31.98
C ALA A 985 -83.95 36.13 -32.84
N THR A 986 -84.38 35.60 -33.99
CA THR A 986 -85.32 36.27 -34.90
C THR A 986 -86.58 35.42 -35.10
N PHE A 987 -87.76 36.03 -34.99
CA PHE A 987 -89.06 35.36 -35.14
C PHE A 987 -90.18 36.37 -35.47
N SER A 988 -91.36 35.88 -35.86
CA SER A 988 -92.50 36.72 -36.24
C SER A 988 -93.83 36.25 -35.64
N LEU A 989 -94.77 37.16 -35.41
CA LEU A 989 -96.08 36.90 -34.82
C LEU A 989 -97.18 37.70 -35.56
N ASP A 990 -98.36 37.11 -35.75
CA ASP A 990 -99.53 37.78 -36.31
C ASP A 990 -100.37 38.47 -35.20
N LEU A 991 -100.92 39.66 -35.47
CA LEU A 991 -101.65 40.51 -34.53
C LEU A 991 -102.93 41.10 -35.17
N ASP A 992 -104.09 40.60 -34.74
CA ASP A 992 -105.40 41.06 -35.21
C ASP A 992 -105.94 42.30 -34.48
N LYS A 993 -105.36 42.63 -33.32
CA LYS A 993 -105.73 43.77 -32.46
C LYS A 993 -104.49 44.38 -31.80
N ALA A 994 -104.63 45.56 -31.23
CA ALA A 994 -103.60 46.16 -30.38
C ALA A 994 -103.25 45.22 -29.21
N ALA A 995 -101.95 45.00 -28.97
CA ALA A 995 -101.42 44.08 -27.96
C ALA A 995 -100.01 44.50 -27.48
N LEU A 996 -99.61 44.02 -26.30
CA LEU A 996 -98.25 44.14 -25.75
C LEU A 996 -97.47 42.84 -26.00
N ILE A 997 -96.35 42.93 -26.72
CA ILE A 997 -95.44 41.80 -26.94
C ILE A 997 -94.30 41.86 -25.95
N GLU A 998 -94.01 40.74 -25.28
CA GLU A 998 -92.90 40.63 -24.33
C GLU A 998 -92.03 39.42 -24.66
N VAL A 999 -90.71 39.55 -24.52
CA VAL A 999 -89.74 38.49 -24.79
C VAL A 999 -88.81 38.36 -23.59
N ALA A 1000 -88.96 37.26 -22.85
CA ALA A 1000 -88.09 36.94 -21.71
C ALA A 1000 -86.95 36.02 -22.16
N THR A 1001 -85.74 36.23 -21.63
CA THR A 1001 -84.59 35.34 -21.88
C THR A 1001 -84.60 34.14 -20.92
N SER A 1002 -83.75 33.15 -21.17
CA SER A 1002 -83.58 32.00 -20.27
C SER A 1002 -82.94 32.36 -18.92
N LYS A 1003 -82.36 33.56 -18.81
CA LYS A 1003 -81.85 34.13 -17.57
C LYS A 1003 -82.72 35.30 -17.12
N ALA A 1004 -83.56 35.06 -16.12
CA ALA A 1004 -84.50 36.04 -15.59
C ALA A 1004 -83.88 37.41 -15.25
N CYS A 1005 -82.60 37.45 -14.87
CA CYS A 1005 -81.91 38.69 -14.49
C CYS A 1005 -81.47 39.58 -15.65
N GLU A 1006 -81.58 39.12 -16.90
CA GLU A 1006 -81.27 39.93 -18.09
C GLU A 1006 -82.44 40.86 -18.47
N GLY A 1007 -83.60 40.71 -17.83
CA GLY A 1007 -84.80 41.51 -18.07
C GLY A 1007 -85.71 40.94 -19.14
N ILE A 1008 -86.75 41.70 -19.50
CA ILE A 1008 -87.74 41.36 -20.54
C ILE A 1008 -87.70 42.46 -21.60
N PHE A 1009 -87.62 42.08 -22.87
CA PHE A 1009 -87.82 43.01 -23.98
C PHE A 1009 -89.32 43.19 -24.24
N ALA A 1010 -89.86 44.41 -24.18
CA ALA A 1010 -91.29 44.66 -24.35
C ALA A 1010 -91.58 45.68 -25.47
N LYS A 1011 -92.62 45.42 -26.28
CA LYS A 1011 -93.08 46.27 -27.38
C LYS A 1011 -94.60 46.33 -27.44
N LYS A 1012 -95.17 47.53 -27.24
CA LYS A 1012 -96.62 47.79 -27.36
C LYS A 1012 -96.99 48.15 -28.81
N VAL A 1013 -98.09 47.58 -29.32
CA VAL A 1013 -98.67 47.84 -30.66
C VAL A 1013 -100.07 48.47 -30.51
N SER A 1014 -100.34 49.58 -31.19
CA SER A 1014 -101.56 50.41 -31.02
C SER A 1014 -102.57 50.31 -32.17
N SER A 1015 -103.83 50.67 -31.92
CA SER A 1015 -104.93 50.61 -32.90
C SER A 1015 -104.76 51.59 -34.08
N SER A 1016 -104.04 52.70 -33.88
CA SER A 1016 -103.68 53.65 -34.94
C SER A 1016 -102.62 53.12 -35.90
N GLU A 1017 -101.77 52.20 -35.42
CA GLU A 1017 -100.86 51.42 -36.27
C GLU A 1017 -101.63 50.33 -37.07
N LEU A 1018 -102.97 50.23 -36.89
CA LEU A 1018 -103.91 49.31 -37.54
C LEU A 1018 -105.06 49.99 -38.37
N GLY A 1019 -105.35 51.30 -38.24
CA GLY A 1019 -105.97 52.21 -39.26
C GLY A 1019 -107.52 52.50 -39.38
N THR A 1020 -108.20 53.24 -38.47
CA THR A 1020 -109.64 53.68 -38.58
C THR A 1020 -109.92 55.14 -38.07
N ILE A 1021 -110.76 56.00 -38.73
CA ILE A 1021 -111.01 57.48 -38.45
C ILE A 1021 -112.52 57.93 -38.56
N LEU A 1022 -112.97 58.96 -37.79
CA LEU A 1022 -114.32 59.66 -37.72
C LEU A 1022 -114.84 60.36 -39.02
N SER A 1023 -116.17 60.54 -39.18
CA SER A 1023 -116.78 61.26 -40.33
C SER A 1023 -117.99 62.18 -39.97
N ALA A 1024 -118.19 63.30 -40.71
CA ALA A 1024 -119.37 64.19 -40.55
C ALA A 1024 -120.00 64.58 -41.90
N TYR A 1025 -121.34 64.57 -41.96
CA TYR A 1025 -122.12 64.67 -43.20
C TYR A 1025 -123.52 65.28 -42.97
N PRO A 1026 -124.07 66.09 -43.89
CA PRO A 1026 -123.40 66.68 -45.05
C PRO A 1026 -122.43 67.79 -44.62
N ASN A 1027 -121.26 67.83 -45.27
CA ASN A 1027 -120.21 68.81 -44.95
C ASN A 1027 -119.52 69.23 -46.27
N PRO A 1028 -119.92 70.35 -46.91
CA PRO A 1028 -120.59 71.50 -46.30
C PRO A 1028 -122.11 71.36 -46.06
N THR A 1029 -122.64 71.99 -45.01
CA THR A 1029 -124.07 72.05 -44.66
C THR A 1029 -124.63 73.48 -44.76
N SER A 1030 -125.95 73.65 -44.92
CA SER A 1030 -126.62 74.96 -44.82
C SER A 1030 -127.33 75.17 -43.48
N ASP A 1031 -127.87 74.10 -42.88
CA ASP A 1031 -128.72 74.18 -41.69
C ASP A 1031 -128.29 73.22 -40.58
N ALA A 1032 -128.09 71.93 -40.86
CA ALA A 1032 -127.73 70.93 -39.85
C ALA A 1032 -126.74 69.88 -40.36
N ILE A 1033 -125.96 69.28 -39.46
CA ILE A 1033 -124.94 68.27 -39.79
C ILE A 1033 -124.99 67.10 -38.81
N GLU A 1034 -124.77 65.88 -39.32
CA GLU A 1034 -124.56 64.67 -38.53
C GLU A 1034 -123.07 64.41 -38.35
N ILE A 1035 -122.65 64.10 -37.14
CA ILE A 1035 -121.30 63.60 -36.84
C ILE A 1035 -121.43 62.16 -36.39
N GLU A 1036 -120.78 61.24 -37.10
CA GLU A 1036 -120.73 59.82 -36.73
C GLU A 1036 -119.65 59.61 -35.67
N ILE A 1037 -120.06 59.07 -34.52
CA ILE A 1037 -119.21 58.93 -33.34
C ILE A 1037 -119.14 57.43 -32.98
N PRO A 1038 -117.98 56.77 -33.10
CA PRO A 1038 -117.74 55.37 -32.76
C PRO A 1038 -117.65 55.22 -31.23
N SER A 1039 -118.71 55.63 -30.54
CA SER A 1039 -118.86 55.56 -29.09
C SER A 1039 -120.22 54.94 -28.76
N THR A 1040 -120.28 54.17 -27.67
CA THR A 1040 -121.53 53.61 -27.13
C THR A 1040 -122.29 54.57 -26.22
N LYS A 1041 -121.82 55.82 -26.07
CA LYS A 1041 -122.47 56.83 -25.22
C LYS A 1041 -123.84 57.23 -25.79
N SER A 1042 -124.81 57.47 -24.90
CA SER A 1042 -126.13 57.99 -25.27
C SER A 1042 -126.14 59.50 -25.52
N GLU A 1043 -125.09 60.21 -25.08
CA GLU A 1043 -124.97 61.66 -25.19
C GLU A 1043 -123.48 62.08 -25.14
N VAL A 1044 -123.15 63.17 -25.82
CA VAL A 1044 -121.77 63.67 -25.98
C VAL A 1044 -121.74 65.19 -26.00
N ALA A 1045 -120.82 65.78 -25.24
CA ALA A 1045 -120.55 67.20 -25.30
C ALA A 1045 -119.81 67.53 -26.60
N ILE A 1046 -120.35 68.47 -27.39
CA ILE A 1046 -119.72 68.99 -28.59
C ILE A 1046 -119.62 70.51 -28.48
N GLU A 1047 -118.39 71.00 -28.61
CA GLU A 1047 -118.10 72.42 -28.68
C GLU A 1047 -117.85 72.81 -30.12
N ILE A 1048 -118.55 73.83 -30.61
CA ILE A 1048 -118.36 74.40 -31.93
C ILE A 1048 -117.55 75.68 -31.78
N TYR A 1049 -116.42 75.74 -32.46
CA TYR A 1049 -115.56 76.92 -32.52
C TYR A 1049 -115.63 77.55 -33.92
N ASN A 1050 -115.66 78.87 -34.03
CA ASN A 1050 -115.49 79.55 -35.31
C ASN A 1050 -114.02 79.46 -35.78
N PHE A 1051 -113.73 79.86 -37.02
CA PHE A 1051 -112.36 79.83 -37.56
C PHE A 1051 -111.35 80.67 -36.74
N GLY A 1052 -111.82 81.68 -36.01
CA GLY A 1052 -110.99 82.46 -35.08
C GLY A 1052 -110.69 81.76 -33.74
N GLY A 1053 -111.16 80.53 -33.55
CA GLY A 1053 -110.99 79.77 -32.31
C GLY A 1053 -111.89 80.24 -31.16
N GLN A 1054 -112.86 81.12 -31.42
CA GLN A 1054 -113.85 81.51 -30.41
C GLN A 1054 -114.93 80.44 -30.32
N LEU A 1055 -115.28 80.06 -29.09
CA LEU A 1055 -116.38 79.14 -28.80
C LEU A 1055 -117.71 79.79 -29.22
N VAL A 1056 -118.44 79.10 -30.09
CA VAL A 1056 -119.70 79.55 -30.70
C VAL A 1056 -120.89 78.86 -30.04
N SER A 1057 -120.75 77.56 -29.78
CA SER A 1057 -121.73 76.76 -29.04
C SER A 1057 -120.99 75.71 -28.22
N SER A 1058 -121.53 75.38 -27.05
CA SER A 1058 -121.10 74.26 -26.22
C SER A 1058 -122.35 73.63 -25.65
N GLU A 1059 -122.72 72.48 -26.23
CA GLU A 1059 -123.95 71.78 -25.90
C GLU A 1059 -123.67 70.28 -25.81
N THR A 1060 -124.51 69.59 -25.06
CA THR A 1060 -124.53 68.13 -25.02
C THR A 1060 -125.58 67.64 -26.00
N TYR A 1061 -125.15 66.81 -26.95
CA TYR A 1061 -126.01 66.22 -27.98
C TYR A 1061 -126.30 64.77 -27.64
N THR A 1062 -127.57 64.37 -27.63
CA THR A 1062 -127.96 62.96 -27.58
C THR A 1062 -127.51 62.25 -28.85
N ILE A 1063 -126.90 61.07 -28.70
CA ILE A 1063 -126.45 60.23 -29.80
C ILE A 1063 -127.58 59.26 -30.15
N GLU A 1064 -128.15 59.42 -31.34
CA GLU A 1064 -129.16 58.52 -31.88
C GLU A 1064 -128.54 57.69 -33.00
N SER A 1065 -128.56 56.35 -32.86
CA SER A 1065 -127.97 55.40 -33.83
C SER A 1065 -126.49 55.68 -34.18
N GLY A 1066 -125.68 56.07 -33.18
CA GLY A 1066 -124.24 56.33 -33.35
C GLY A 1066 -123.91 57.71 -33.95
N ARG A 1067 -124.89 58.60 -34.08
CA ARG A 1067 -124.73 59.93 -34.68
C ARG A 1067 -125.22 61.03 -33.76
N ALA A 1068 -124.47 62.13 -33.71
CA ALA A 1068 -124.91 63.38 -33.09
C ALA A 1068 -125.41 64.34 -34.16
N TYR A 1069 -126.62 64.87 -33.99
CA TYR A 1069 -127.24 65.81 -34.92
C TYR A 1069 -127.12 67.25 -34.41
N LEU A 1070 -126.41 68.09 -35.16
CA LEU A 1070 -126.15 69.48 -34.77
C LEU A 1070 -126.92 70.43 -35.67
N ASN A 1071 -127.80 71.24 -35.07
CA ASN A 1071 -128.50 72.31 -35.76
C ASN A 1071 -127.65 73.59 -35.73
N LEU A 1072 -127.22 74.04 -36.91
CA LEU A 1072 -126.37 75.20 -37.10
C LEU A 1072 -127.14 76.39 -37.69
N GLN A 1073 -128.45 76.31 -37.93
CA GLN A 1073 -129.23 77.29 -38.71
C GLN A 1073 -128.99 78.76 -38.31
N ASN A 1074 -128.81 79.04 -37.01
CA ASN A 1074 -128.60 80.40 -36.48
C ASN A 1074 -127.15 80.91 -36.56
N LEU A 1075 -126.20 80.08 -36.98
CA LEU A 1075 -124.80 80.46 -37.14
C LEU A 1075 -124.54 81.10 -38.52
N PRO A 1076 -123.70 82.14 -38.64
CA PRO A 1076 -123.33 82.69 -39.95
C PRO A 1076 -122.56 81.66 -40.80
N SER A 1077 -122.62 81.80 -42.13
CA SER A 1077 -121.85 80.98 -43.05
C SER A 1077 -120.34 81.08 -42.74
N GLY A 1078 -119.64 79.95 -42.72
CA GLY A 1078 -118.24 79.90 -42.32
C GLY A 1078 -117.72 78.51 -42.00
N ILE A 1079 -116.42 78.41 -41.71
CA ILE A 1079 -115.77 77.17 -41.26
C ILE A 1079 -115.80 77.14 -39.74
N TYR A 1080 -116.28 76.02 -39.20
CA TYR A 1080 -116.32 75.72 -37.79
C TYR A 1080 -115.49 74.47 -37.50
N ALA A 1081 -115.01 74.35 -36.26
CA ALA A 1081 -114.42 73.12 -35.74
C ALA A 1081 -115.33 72.61 -34.62
N ALA A 1082 -115.87 71.41 -34.79
CA ALA A 1082 -116.55 70.70 -33.72
C ALA A 1082 -115.51 69.86 -32.96
N LYS A 1083 -115.35 70.14 -31.67
CA LYS A 1083 -114.60 69.32 -30.73
C LYS A 1083 -115.57 68.39 -30.02
N ILE A 1084 -115.44 67.10 -30.28
CA ILE A 1084 -116.28 66.03 -29.73
C ILE A 1084 -115.55 65.40 -28.55
N TYR A 1085 -116.14 65.47 -27.36
CA TYR A 1085 -115.54 64.93 -26.14
C TYR A 1085 -115.84 63.43 -25.98
N THR A 1086 -115.09 62.60 -26.71
CA THR A 1086 -114.94 61.16 -26.42
C THR A 1086 -113.92 60.96 -25.27
N GLU A 1087 -113.46 59.74 -24.98
CA GLU A 1087 -112.44 59.50 -23.93
C GLU A 1087 -111.16 60.34 -24.13
N THR A 1088 -110.83 60.64 -25.38
CA THR A 1088 -109.84 61.64 -25.78
C THR A 1088 -110.49 62.59 -26.80
N PRO A 1089 -110.58 63.90 -26.55
CA PRO A 1089 -111.33 64.79 -27.44
C PRO A 1089 -110.85 64.75 -28.89
N GLU A 1090 -111.76 64.50 -29.82
CA GLU A 1090 -111.50 64.46 -31.26
C GLU A 1090 -112.13 65.67 -31.96
N TYR A 1091 -111.60 66.03 -33.13
CA TYR A 1091 -112.01 67.25 -33.84
C TYR A 1091 -112.47 66.93 -35.25
N VAL A 1092 -113.64 67.48 -35.62
CA VAL A 1092 -114.16 67.41 -36.99
C VAL A 1092 -114.40 68.83 -37.51
N LYS A 1093 -113.85 69.12 -38.68
CA LYS A 1093 -114.08 70.37 -39.38
C LYS A 1093 -115.49 70.37 -39.98
N ILE A 1094 -116.24 71.46 -39.81
CA ILE A 1094 -117.57 71.67 -40.38
C ILE A 1094 -117.53 72.92 -41.27
N ILE A 1095 -118.13 72.86 -42.45
CA ILE A 1095 -118.25 73.98 -43.37
C ILE A 1095 -119.74 74.33 -43.48
N LYS A 1096 -120.15 75.51 -42.99
CA LYS A 1096 -121.50 76.02 -43.14
C LYS A 1096 -121.56 76.98 -44.33
N LYS A 1097 -122.44 76.72 -45.30
CA LYS A 1097 -122.63 77.52 -46.51
C LYS A 1097 -123.31 78.84 -46.24
#